data_AF-A0A5P1A1N3-F1
#
_entry.id   AF-A0A5P1A1N3-F1
#
_cell.length_a   1.000
_cell.length_b   1.000
_cell.length_c   1.000
_cell.angle_alpha   90.00
_cell.angle_beta   90.00
_cell.angle_gamma   90.00
#
_symmetry.space_group_name_H-M   'P 1'
#
loop_
_entity.id
_entity.type
_entity.pdbx_description
1 polymer ?
#
loop_
_entity_poly.entity_id
_entity_poly.type
_entity_poly.pdbx_seq_one_letter_code
_entity_poly.pdbx_strand_id
1 'polypeptide(L)'
;CNSDKIRVNENNRNDGTACAPFRRQNLCDKNLEYLINKNTENTHDLLGNVLVTAKYEGDYIVQKHPKKETSEVCTALSRSFADIGDIVRGRDMFKRTDKDEVKEGLKVVFSKIYNSLPLPAQKHYAHGDGSGNYYKLREAWWMVNRDQVWRAITCKAPQDANFFIKISGDTRTFENAGKCGHNDNRVPTNLDYTPQFLRWFDEWAEEFCRIRNHKLKKVKEECRGETPNGYKKYCSGDGEDCKKIVRQNFNIRSDFFCPRCKTECVNYKKWIDKKQGEFNKQKKKYEKEIKNVASNSDRIYDNKFYTNLKQNYGLVKDFVAALKEAPFCNNNNVDGIIDFNKPDDTFSRSKYCASCPVFGVICAKDKCNEVKEDKCNEINVNVPKRVKNKEGPINVDVLVTDDKVNELSNDLKDSCDNSGVFKGIRKDQWSCRYLCDLDVCDLSHNKNNTHIDKRISIRVLFKRWLEYFLKDYSKLKKKLNSCTNNGKESICINKCKNKCECVGKWVEEKRKEWENVRKRYFSQYNVDDSRKSYTVKSIVNGNVDPSDIKNALNEGEGLEAFQDSEGCIKPHNSKKDTCVNNDIIYILIDRLKNKINDCKTQHDNRTNQICCDELPENTENDEDEEEEGEKKKNAKQLEVTNEKKELDDNNFLDLCNNVKIYIEDNNTQKYTLLRCNNKRYENWQRSTEQIDRNHTGAHMPPRRKSLCIRPLRYLVDNGGKKSIDDYKNAFTECASIETHFAWAYYNSQKRDAKKELKVGKIPKDFLRIMYYTYGDYKDIFLGTDISSDGYIKNISQKVKALIEGNTSKATGHKGENLNSNLQSSWDEHKRDIWKGMLCGLTYDIQNEKKDILKKLYKKYKYPCDLETFSKKPQFFRWFTEWSEDYCRNYKKQLDILKEKCSAVDCSKDPNDSQKQKCKKACASFKTFVEGWKKQYDSQKNKFNTLKNEDTIKKTYNGIEHKEAHEYLVDECKGECDCIKDKTEYDANGNDLKVFDTPPKEQKDNCECVLRKKSACENNEVPEGRTQFQMTCAELKSEYANSKNKNIGIYPKGNDTSFFNKSNLIGLGAQWKKNN
;
A
#
# COMPACT_ATOMS: atom_id res chain seq x y z
N CYS A 1 1.71 -14.43 3.93
CA CYS A 1 2.79 -13.86 3.10
C CYS A 1 2.25 -12.54 2.58
N ASN A 2 2.32 -11.55 3.46
CA ASN A 2 1.59 -10.30 3.39
C ASN A 2 2.63 -9.17 3.45
N SER A 3 2.25 -7.98 2.99
CA SER A 3 3.12 -6.80 2.92
C SER A 3 3.49 -6.25 4.30
N ASP A 4 2.55 -6.27 5.24
CA ASP A 4 2.67 -5.76 6.61
C ASP A 4 3.89 -6.29 7.41
N LYS A 5 4.17 -7.60 7.36
CA LYS A 5 5.29 -8.25 8.07
C LYS A 5 6.46 -8.66 7.17
N ILE A 6 6.49 -8.23 5.91
CA ILE A 6 7.58 -8.53 4.97
C ILE A 6 8.14 -7.22 4.40
N ARG A 7 9.43 -6.96 4.59
CA ARG A 7 10.13 -5.78 4.05
C ARG A 7 10.17 -5.88 2.50
N VAL A 8 9.27 -5.15 1.82
CA VAL A 8 9.13 -5.05 0.36
C VAL A 8 9.23 -3.57 -0.06
N ASN A 9 9.78 -3.29 -1.24
CA ASN A 9 9.79 -1.92 -1.79
C ASN A 9 8.34 -1.48 -2.11
N GLU A 10 7.91 -0.37 -1.52
CA GLU A 10 6.50 -0.08 -1.18
C GLU A 10 5.56 0.16 -2.40
N ASN A 11 6.11 0.42 -3.59
CA ASN A 11 5.34 0.93 -4.74
C ASN A 11 4.40 -0.08 -5.42
N ASN A 12 4.60 -1.40 -5.30
CA ASN A 12 3.76 -2.41 -5.96
C ASN A 12 3.40 -3.56 -5.01
N ARG A 13 2.28 -3.40 -4.29
CA ARG A 13 1.75 -4.41 -3.35
C ARG A 13 1.29 -5.72 -4.02
N ASN A 14 0.96 -5.69 -5.32
CA ASN A 14 0.37 -6.80 -6.08
C ASN A 14 1.40 -7.77 -6.73
N ASP A 15 2.70 -7.45 -6.65
CA ASP A 15 3.77 -7.95 -7.54
C ASP A 15 4.48 -9.25 -7.09
N GLY A 16 3.87 -10.02 -6.21
CA GLY A 16 4.50 -11.20 -5.61
C GLY A 16 5.41 -10.87 -4.42
N THR A 17 5.58 -11.81 -3.51
CA THR A 17 6.29 -11.59 -2.24
C THR A 17 6.86 -12.89 -1.68
N ALA A 18 7.74 -12.78 -0.68
CA ALA A 18 8.32 -13.92 0.03
C ALA A 18 7.38 -14.43 1.15
N CYS A 19 7.46 -15.72 1.46
CA CYS A 19 6.77 -16.31 2.60
C CYS A 19 7.75 -16.58 3.74
N ALA A 20 7.72 -15.78 4.81
CA ALA A 20 8.48 -16.09 6.02
C ALA A 20 7.99 -17.43 6.62
N PRO A 21 8.85 -18.44 6.79
CA PRO A 21 8.47 -19.75 7.33
C PRO A 21 8.15 -19.65 8.83
N PHE A 22 7.34 -20.57 9.35
CA PHE A 22 6.93 -20.56 10.76
C PHE A 22 8.12 -20.62 11.74
N ARG A 23 9.21 -21.30 11.36
CA ARG A 23 10.49 -21.28 12.09
C ARG A 23 11.02 -19.85 12.24
N ARG A 24 11.24 -19.11 11.14
CA ARG A 24 11.70 -17.70 11.18
C ARG A 24 10.80 -16.80 12.01
N GLN A 25 9.48 -16.95 11.90
CA GLN A 25 8.50 -16.13 12.63
C GLN A 25 8.62 -16.28 14.16
N ASN A 26 9.07 -17.45 14.63
CA ASN A 26 9.19 -17.81 16.04
C ASN A 26 10.64 -17.95 16.51
N LEU A 27 11.60 -17.44 15.73
CA LEU A 27 13.03 -17.47 16.03
C LEU A 27 13.31 -16.79 17.38
N CYS A 28 14.29 -17.31 18.12
CA CYS A 28 14.61 -16.90 19.50
C CYS A 28 15.33 -15.54 19.62
N ASP A 29 14.91 -14.53 18.84
CA ASP A 29 15.57 -13.22 18.68
C ASP A 29 15.28 -12.18 19.78
N LYS A 30 14.47 -12.50 20.79
CA LYS A 30 14.02 -11.53 21.82
C LYS A 30 15.14 -10.84 22.61
N ASN A 31 16.27 -11.49 22.87
CA ASN A 31 17.39 -10.81 23.55
C ASN A 31 18.01 -9.69 22.67
N LEU A 32 17.84 -9.78 21.35
CA LEU A 32 18.30 -8.76 20.40
C LEU A 32 17.37 -7.53 20.34
N GLU A 33 16.13 -7.63 20.85
CA GLU A 33 15.22 -6.49 21.02
C GLU A 33 15.76 -5.49 22.07
N TYR A 34 16.65 -5.94 22.98
CA TYR A 34 17.22 -5.16 24.08
C TYR A 34 18.65 -4.63 23.84
N LEU A 35 19.19 -4.69 22.61
CA LEU A 35 20.57 -4.27 22.29
C LEU A 35 20.88 -2.78 22.59
N ILE A 36 19.87 -1.91 22.72
CA ILE A 36 20.05 -0.49 23.07
C ILE A 36 20.21 -0.36 24.60
N ASN A 37 21.40 -0.69 25.10
CA ASN A 37 21.72 -0.61 26.53
C ASN A 37 23.19 -0.19 26.79
N LYS A 38 23.57 -0.03 28.07
CA LYS A 38 24.91 0.39 28.51
C LYS A 38 25.97 -0.73 28.52
N ASN A 39 25.54 -1.98 28.41
CA ASN A 39 26.34 -3.20 28.51
C ASN A 39 26.50 -3.87 27.12
N THR A 40 26.21 -3.15 26.04
CA THR A 40 26.37 -3.61 24.66
C THR A 40 26.99 -2.47 23.87
N GLU A 41 28.32 -2.46 23.89
CA GLU A 41 29.21 -1.36 23.51
C GLU A 41 30.12 -1.79 22.34
N ASN A 42 30.59 -3.04 22.35
CA ASN A 42 31.63 -3.53 21.46
C ASN A 42 31.26 -4.85 20.74
N THR A 43 32.20 -5.36 19.93
CA THR A 43 32.02 -6.56 19.10
C THR A 43 31.79 -7.86 19.89
N HIS A 44 32.37 -7.99 21.09
CA HIS A 44 32.25 -9.17 21.94
C HIS A 44 30.88 -9.20 22.65
N ASP A 45 30.35 -8.06 23.05
CA ASP A 45 29.01 -7.97 23.66
C ASP A 45 27.92 -8.33 22.65
N LEU A 46 28.07 -7.85 21.41
CA LEU A 46 27.21 -8.23 20.29
C LEU A 46 27.33 -9.73 20.01
N LEU A 47 28.55 -10.25 19.95
CA LEU A 47 28.80 -11.68 19.74
C LEU A 47 28.12 -12.52 20.82
N GLY A 48 28.32 -12.20 22.10
CA GLY A 48 27.68 -12.89 23.22
C GLY A 48 26.15 -12.94 23.09
N ASN A 49 25.53 -11.82 22.70
CA ASN A 49 24.10 -11.76 22.43
C ASN A 49 23.67 -12.67 21.26
N VAL A 50 24.40 -12.67 20.14
CA VAL A 50 24.11 -13.53 18.98
C VAL A 50 24.36 -15.01 19.30
N LEU A 51 25.36 -15.34 20.11
CA LEU A 51 25.62 -16.71 20.59
C LEU A 51 24.51 -17.19 21.53
N VAL A 52 23.96 -16.33 22.38
CA VAL A 52 22.78 -16.63 23.22
C VAL A 52 21.56 -16.92 22.32
N THR A 53 21.24 -16.04 21.37
CA THR A 53 20.17 -16.25 20.37
C THR A 53 20.33 -17.60 19.67
N ALA A 54 21.52 -17.87 19.12
CA ALA A 54 21.83 -19.08 18.38
C ALA A 54 21.73 -20.34 19.25
N LYS A 55 22.25 -20.31 20.48
CA LYS A 55 22.17 -21.44 21.42
C LYS A 55 20.72 -21.81 21.73
N TYR A 56 19.88 -20.85 22.10
CA TYR A 56 18.48 -21.13 22.49
C TYR A 56 17.61 -21.52 21.29
N GLU A 57 17.84 -20.91 20.12
CA GLU A 57 17.23 -21.33 18.84
C GLU A 57 17.58 -22.79 18.51
N GLY A 58 18.85 -23.18 18.67
CA GLY A 58 19.32 -24.55 18.43
C GLY A 58 18.73 -25.57 19.40
N ASP A 59 18.72 -25.25 20.70
CA ASP A 59 18.10 -26.05 21.77
C ASP A 59 16.60 -26.30 21.46
N TYR A 60 15.87 -25.25 21.06
CA TYR A 60 14.46 -25.33 20.70
C TYR A 60 14.22 -26.17 19.44
N ILE A 61 15.01 -25.96 18.37
CA ILE A 61 14.92 -26.76 17.14
C ILE A 61 15.14 -28.23 17.44
N VAL A 62 16.21 -28.60 18.16
CA VAL A 62 16.48 -30.01 18.48
C VAL A 62 15.38 -30.60 19.36
N GLN A 63 14.83 -29.85 20.33
CA GLN A 63 13.73 -30.34 21.16
C GLN A 63 12.43 -30.57 20.36
N LYS A 64 12.13 -29.74 19.35
CA LYS A 64 10.83 -29.76 18.62
C LYS A 64 10.87 -30.42 17.24
N HIS A 65 12.04 -30.73 16.67
CA HIS A 65 12.12 -31.25 15.31
C HIS A 65 11.41 -32.61 15.16
N PRO A 66 10.55 -32.83 14.13
CA PRO A 66 9.83 -34.10 13.95
C PRO A 66 10.73 -35.32 13.81
N LYS A 67 11.99 -35.15 13.40
CA LYS A 67 13.04 -36.17 13.45
C LYS A 67 14.27 -35.66 14.20
N LYS A 68 14.07 -35.24 15.45
CA LYS A 68 15.12 -34.76 16.38
C LYS A 68 16.29 -35.72 16.58
N GLU A 69 16.08 -37.02 16.41
CA GLU A 69 17.07 -38.10 16.56
C GLU A 69 17.81 -38.43 15.25
N THR A 70 17.65 -37.63 14.19
CA THR A 70 18.27 -37.88 12.88
C THR A 70 18.97 -36.64 12.34
N SER A 71 19.90 -36.85 11.40
CA SER A 71 20.63 -35.83 10.65
C SER A 71 19.76 -34.75 9.98
N GLU A 72 18.46 -34.97 9.76
CA GLU A 72 17.56 -33.96 9.21
C GLU A 72 17.41 -32.72 10.10
N VAL A 73 17.65 -32.85 11.42
CA VAL A 73 17.65 -31.70 12.34
C VAL A 73 18.71 -30.65 11.95
N CYS A 74 19.83 -31.08 11.36
CA CYS A 74 20.90 -30.19 10.92
C CYS A 74 20.45 -29.27 9.77
N THR A 75 19.51 -29.69 8.92
CA THR A 75 18.91 -28.84 7.88
C THR A 75 18.10 -27.70 8.51
N ALA A 76 17.29 -27.98 9.52
CA ALA A 76 16.55 -26.94 10.25
C ALA A 76 17.49 -25.96 10.98
N LEU A 77 18.56 -26.47 11.62
CA LEU A 77 19.59 -25.64 12.25
C LEU A 77 20.30 -24.74 11.23
N SER A 78 20.66 -25.25 10.05
CA SER A 78 21.30 -24.45 8.98
C SER A 78 20.37 -23.37 8.38
N ARG A 79 19.05 -23.58 8.36
CA ARG A 79 18.07 -22.55 7.96
C ARG A 79 17.94 -21.43 8.99
N SER A 80 17.88 -21.73 10.29
CA SER A 80 17.87 -20.69 11.34
C SER A 80 19.23 -19.97 11.50
N PHE A 81 20.34 -20.68 11.33
CA PHE A 81 21.68 -20.06 11.25
C PHE A 81 21.76 -19.00 10.16
N ALA A 82 21.26 -19.31 8.96
CA ALA A 82 21.24 -18.38 7.83
C ALA A 82 20.34 -17.16 8.07
N ASP A 83 19.19 -17.34 8.74
CA ASP A 83 18.31 -16.23 9.14
C ASP A 83 18.92 -15.36 10.25
N ILE A 84 19.62 -15.94 11.24
CA ILE A 84 20.40 -15.16 12.24
C ILE A 84 21.45 -14.31 11.52
N GLY A 85 22.15 -14.88 10.53
CA GLY A 85 23.10 -14.14 9.69
C GLY A 85 22.44 -12.96 8.96
N ASP A 86 21.23 -13.13 8.43
CA ASP A 86 20.52 -12.03 7.76
C ASP A 86 19.93 -10.99 8.71
N ILE A 87 19.57 -11.37 9.94
CA ILE A 87 19.19 -10.43 11.01
C ILE A 87 20.39 -9.54 11.35
N VAL A 88 21.53 -10.15 11.68
CA VAL A 88 22.78 -9.43 12.00
C VAL A 88 23.22 -8.52 10.85
N ARG A 89 23.17 -9.02 9.61
CA ARG A 89 23.54 -8.25 8.41
C ARG A 89 22.52 -7.20 7.98
N GLY A 90 21.32 -7.18 8.57
CA GLY A 90 20.23 -6.28 8.18
C GLY A 90 19.63 -6.61 6.80
N ARG A 91 19.89 -7.82 6.30
CA ARG A 91 19.35 -8.37 5.04
C ARG A 91 17.98 -9.01 5.20
N ASP A 92 17.63 -9.43 6.42
CA ASP A 92 16.41 -10.17 6.72
C ASP A 92 15.17 -9.42 6.20
N MET A 93 14.19 -10.16 5.71
CA MET A 93 12.96 -9.61 5.14
C MET A 93 11.79 -9.62 6.13
N PHE A 94 11.91 -10.21 7.31
CA PHE A 94 10.79 -10.31 8.26
C PHE A 94 10.73 -9.08 9.18
N LYS A 95 9.53 -8.50 9.33
CA LYS A 95 9.25 -7.36 10.22
C LYS A 95 8.26 -7.83 11.29
N ARG A 96 8.74 -8.21 12.48
CA ARG A 96 7.89 -8.75 13.57
C ARG A 96 6.89 -7.71 14.08
N THR A 97 7.40 -6.52 14.40
CA THR A 97 6.66 -5.40 14.97
C THR A 97 6.99 -4.12 14.22
N ASP A 98 6.11 -3.12 14.31
CA ASP A 98 6.25 -1.92 13.50
C ASP A 98 7.37 -0.98 13.95
N LYS A 99 7.84 -1.17 15.18
CA LYS A 99 9.04 -0.52 15.76
C LYS A 99 10.38 -1.13 15.31
N ASP A 100 10.38 -2.38 14.82
CA ASP A 100 11.54 -3.08 14.28
C ASP A 100 12.78 -3.11 15.24
N GLU A 101 12.54 -3.30 16.53
CA GLU A 101 13.48 -3.01 17.64
C GLU A 101 14.85 -3.73 17.49
N VAL A 102 14.87 -4.98 17.01
CA VAL A 102 16.12 -5.74 16.72
C VAL A 102 17.00 -5.03 15.69
N LYS A 103 16.41 -4.47 14.63
CA LYS A 103 17.13 -3.82 13.52
C LYS A 103 17.73 -2.49 13.96
N GLU A 104 16.99 -1.71 14.75
CA GLU A 104 17.46 -0.44 15.30
C GLU A 104 18.49 -0.65 16.42
N GLY A 105 18.31 -1.68 17.26
CA GLY A 105 19.32 -2.12 18.22
C GLY A 105 20.65 -2.50 17.55
N LEU A 106 20.60 -3.31 16.50
CA LEU A 106 21.77 -3.63 15.70
C LEU A 106 22.39 -2.40 15.02
N LYS A 107 21.61 -1.41 14.58
CA LYS A 107 22.15 -0.15 14.02
C LYS A 107 22.96 0.62 15.08
N VAL A 108 22.42 0.78 16.28
CA VAL A 108 23.12 1.45 17.40
C VAL A 108 24.43 0.73 17.73
N VAL A 109 24.39 -0.60 17.89
CA VAL A 109 25.59 -1.38 18.24
C VAL A 109 26.63 -1.38 17.12
N PHE A 110 26.25 -1.54 15.85
CA PHE A 110 27.22 -1.44 14.75
C PHE A 110 27.78 -0.02 14.53
N SER A 111 27.06 1.02 14.97
CA SER A 111 27.59 2.40 15.04
C SER A 111 28.66 2.54 16.13
N LYS A 112 28.39 2.05 17.36
CA LYS A 112 29.41 1.99 18.43
C LYS A 112 30.66 1.22 17.97
N ILE A 113 30.47 0.04 17.37
CA ILE A 113 31.56 -0.79 16.82
C ILE A 113 32.36 -0.01 15.77
N TYR A 114 31.71 0.59 14.75
CA TYR A 114 32.40 1.38 13.72
C TYR A 114 33.25 2.52 14.31
N ASN A 115 32.69 3.28 15.26
CA ASN A 115 33.38 4.39 15.91
C ASN A 115 34.57 3.93 16.78
N SER A 116 34.54 2.69 17.29
CA SER A 116 35.66 2.07 18.03
C SER A 116 36.80 1.54 17.14
N LEU A 117 36.60 1.43 15.82
CA LEU A 117 37.64 0.95 14.89
C LEU A 117 38.79 1.96 14.75
N PRO A 118 40.05 1.51 14.55
CA PRO A 118 41.14 2.38 14.16
C PRO A 118 40.87 3.12 12.83
N LEU A 119 41.39 4.34 12.67
CA LEU A 119 41.16 5.18 11.48
C LEU A 119 41.38 4.49 10.11
N PRO A 120 42.39 3.61 9.90
CA PRO A 120 42.52 2.86 8.65
C PRO A 120 41.34 1.90 8.40
N ALA A 121 40.82 1.27 9.45
CA ALA A 121 39.67 0.38 9.38
C ALA A 121 38.35 1.15 9.19
N GLN A 122 38.17 2.30 9.86
CA GLN A 122 37.04 3.21 9.59
C GLN A 122 37.02 3.60 8.10
N LYS A 123 38.15 4.07 7.55
CA LYS A 123 38.28 4.39 6.11
C LYS A 123 37.98 3.18 5.21
N HIS A 124 38.39 1.97 5.59
CA HIS A 124 38.05 0.77 4.83
C HIS A 124 36.54 0.46 4.85
N TYR A 125 35.86 0.71 5.97
CA TYR A 125 34.42 0.51 6.13
C TYR A 125 33.58 1.78 5.92
N ALA A 126 34.11 2.77 5.22
CA ALA A 126 33.38 3.97 4.81
C ALA A 126 32.71 3.80 3.43
N HIS A 127 31.71 4.65 3.16
CA HIS A 127 31.26 5.00 1.81
C HIS A 127 32.20 6.04 1.19
N GLY A 128 32.04 6.33 -0.11
CA GLY A 128 32.87 7.31 -0.83
C GLY A 128 32.73 8.76 -0.36
N ASP A 129 31.72 9.07 0.44
CA ASP A 129 31.49 10.35 1.11
C ASP A 129 32.10 10.42 2.53
N GLY A 130 32.71 9.33 3.02
CA GLY A 130 33.25 9.21 4.37
C GLY A 130 32.28 8.71 5.44
N SER A 131 30.99 8.52 5.13
CA SER A 131 29.99 7.97 6.07
C SER A 131 30.21 6.47 6.33
N GLY A 132 29.80 5.98 7.50
CA GLY A 132 30.01 4.58 7.90
C GLY A 132 29.17 3.58 7.09
N ASN A 133 29.82 2.73 6.29
CA ASN A 133 29.19 1.64 5.55
C ASN A 133 28.93 0.44 6.46
N TYR A 134 27.92 0.57 7.31
CA TYR A 134 27.52 -0.45 8.28
C TYR A 134 27.15 -1.79 7.62
N TYR A 135 26.69 -1.79 6.36
CA TYR A 135 26.41 -3.03 5.62
C TYR A 135 27.73 -3.80 5.38
N LYS A 136 28.74 -3.16 4.80
CA LYS A 136 30.06 -3.76 4.57
C LYS A 136 30.72 -4.23 5.87
N LEU A 137 30.58 -3.46 6.96
CA LEU A 137 31.07 -3.85 8.28
C LEU A 137 30.35 -5.09 8.82
N ARG A 138 29.02 -5.17 8.69
CA ARG A 138 28.23 -6.33 9.13
C ARG A 138 28.54 -7.60 8.35
N GLU A 139 28.77 -7.51 7.03
CA GLU A 139 29.19 -8.65 6.21
C GLU A 139 30.52 -9.23 6.71
N ALA A 140 31.52 -8.36 6.94
CA ALA A 140 32.82 -8.77 7.48
C ALA A 140 32.70 -9.32 8.91
N TRP A 141 31.90 -8.68 9.77
CA TRP A 141 31.63 -9.17 11.13
C TRP A 141 31.03 -10.57 11.13
N TRP A 142 30.01 -10.82 10.28
CA TRP A 142 29.42 -12.15 10.14
C TRP A 142 30.44 -13.16 9.63
N MET A 143 31.19 -12.83 8.58
CA MET A 143 32.22 -13.71 8.00
C MET A 143 33.27 -14.16 9.03
N VAL A 144 33.65 -13.30 9.98
CA VAL A 144 34.63 -13.59 11.03
C VAL A 144 34.05 -14.36 12.23
N ASN A 145 32.75 -14.27 12.49
CA ASN A 145 32.11 -14.85 13.69
C ASN A 145 31.17 -16.03 13.41
N ARG A 146 30.86 -16.33 12.14
CA ARG A 146 29.88 -17.36 11.74
C ARG A 146 30.22 -18.78 12.23
N ASP A 147 31.49 -19.08 12.49
CA ASP A 147 31.93 -20.36 13.06
C ASP A 147 31.50 -20.51 14.52
N GLN A 148 31.68 -19.47 15.34
CA GLN A 148 31.25 -19.43 16.73
C GLN A 148 29.72 -19.51 16.83
N VAL A 149 29.00 -18.82 15.94
CA VAL A 149 27.54 -18.89 15.84
C VAL A 149 27.08 -20.28 15.40
N TRP A 150 27.82 -20.96 14.52
CA TRP A 150 27.54 -22.36 14.17
C TRP A 150 27.73 -23.30 15.37
N ARG A 151 28.83 -23.15 16.12
CA ARG A 151 29.06 -23.94 17.35
C ARG A 151 27.99 -23.68 18.41
N ALA A 152 27.49 -22.44 18.53
CA ALA A 152 26.38 -22.13 19.43
C ALA A 152 25.06 -22.81 19.02
N ILE A 153 24.62 -22.71 17.76
CA ILE A 153 23.34 -23.32 17.32
C ILE A 153 23.40 -24.85 17.28
N THR A 154 24.57 -25.44 17.02
CA THR A 154 24.76 -26.91 17.08
C THR A 154 25.02 -27.46 18.48
N CYS A 155 25.13 -26.59 19.51
CA CYS A 155 25.54 -26.96 20.88
C CYS A 155 24.72 -28.12 21.50
N LYS A 156 23.46 -28.28 21.08
CA LYS A 156 22.52 -29.32 21.56
C LYS A 156 22.14 -30.38 20.51
N ALA A 157 22.76 -30.39 19.33
CA ALA A 157 22.49 -31.41 18.32
C ALA A 157 22.82 -32.83 18.83
N PRO A 158 22.17 -33.90 18.31
CA PRO A 158 22.51 -35.28 18.63
C PRO A 158 23.92 -35.63 18.15
N GLN A 159 24.65 -36.49 18.86
CA GLN A 159 26.03 -36.83 18.50
C GLN A 159 26.10 -37.48 17.10
N ASP A 160 25.21 -38.42 16.79
CA ASP A 160 25.21 -39.16 15.51
C ASP A 160 24.56 -38.38 14.35
N ALA A 161 24.12 -37.14 14.56
CA ALA A 161 23.56 -36.29 13.52
C ALA A 161 24.68 -35.71 12.65
N ASN A 162 24.79 -36.18 11.42
CA ASN A 162 25.81 -35.74 10.46
C ASN A 162 25.24 -34.72 9.47
N PHE A 163 26.09 -33.88 8.84
CA PHE A 163 25.61 -32.92 7.85
C PHE A 163 25.90 -33.37 6.42
N PHE A 164 24.97 -33.07 5.50
CA PHE A 164 25.01 -33.53 4.11
C PHE A 164 24.68 -32.36 3.18
N ILE A 165 25.54 -32.11 2.19
CA ILE A 165 25.24 -31.22 1.06
C ILE A 165 25.32 -32.04 -0.23
N LYS A 166 24.30 -31.96 -1.08
CA LYS A 166 24.35 -32.44 -2.46
C LYS A 166 24.99 -31.35 -3.33
N ILE A 167 26.12 -31.65 -3.98
CA ILE A 167 26.88 -30.67 -4.76
C ILE A 167 26.39 -30.63 -6.22
N SER A 168 26.41 -31.77 -6.89
CA SER A 168 25.97 -31.94 -8.29
C SER A 168 25.81 -33.44 -8.59
N GLY A 169 24.86 -33.81 -9.45
CA GLY A 169 24.53 -35.23 -9.68
C GLY A 169 24.22 -35.94 -8.37
N ASP A 170 24.77 -37.13 -8.16
CA ASP A 170 24.70 -37.85 -6.87
C ASP A 170 25.85 -37.53 -5.90
N THR A 171 26.79 -36.66 -6.29
CA THR A 171 27.93 -36.26 -5.45
C THR A 171 27.47 -35.48 -4.22
N ARG A 172 27.82 -35.97 -3.04
CA ARG A 172 27.52 -35.34 -1.75
C ARG A 172 28.80 -35.06 -0.97
N THR A 173 28.93 -33.86 -0.42
CA THR A 173 29.80 -33.65 0.74
C THR A 173 29.10 -34.19 1.98
N PHE A 174 29.88 -34.92 2.77
CA PHE A 174 29.46 -35.56 4.01
C PHE A 174 30.36 -35.04 5.13
N GLU A 175 29.77 -34.36 6.11
CA GLU A 175 30.46 -33.96 7.33
C GLU A 175 30.17 -35.00 8.41
N ASN A 176 31.21 -35.74 8.81
CA ASN A 176 31.11 -36.94 9.65
C ASN A 176 31.63 -36.74 11.09
N ALA A 177 32.03 -35.52 11.48
CA ALA A 177 32.44 -35.19 12.85
C ALA A 177 31.29 -35.26 13.89
N GLY A 178 30.11 -35.75 13.51
CA GLY A 178 28.91 -35.78 14.33
C GLY A 178 28.35 -34.39 14.65
N LYS A 179 27.26 -34.36 15.41
CA LYS A 179 26.68 -33.15 16.02
C LYS A 179 26.52 -31.96 15.05
N CYS A 180 26.13 -32.25 13.81
CA CYS A 180 26.02 -31.30 12.70
C CYS A 180 27.32 -30.51 12.39
N GLY A 181 28.49 -31.10 12.62
CA GLY A 181 29.79 -30.44 12.45
C GLY A 181 30.15 -29.47 13.59
N HIS A 182 29.64 -29.70 14.81
CA HIS A 182 29.88 -28.82 15.97
C HIS A 182 31.36 -28.68 16.37
N ASN A 183 32.16 -29.73 16.16
CA ASN A 183 33.57 -29.77 16.54
C ASN A 183 34.52 -29.45 15.38
N ASP A 184 34.01 -29.20 14.16
CA ASP A 184 34.86 -28.80 13.04
C ASP A 184 35.24 -27.30 13.12
N ASN A 185 36.40 -26.99 12.55
CA ASN A 185 36.92 -25.64 12.41
C ASN A 185 36.26 -24.86 11.25
N ARG A 186 35.39 -25.49 10.45
CA ARG A 186 34.66 -24.86 9.35
C ARG A 186 33.15 -24.97 9.60
N VAL A 187 32.40 -23.99 9.07
CA VAL A 187 30.95 -24.10 9.00
C VAL A 187 30.61 -24.99 7.80
N PRO A 188 29.94 -26.14 7.96
CA PRO A 188 29.71 -27.10 6.88
C PRO A 188 28.56 -26.68 5.95
N THR A 189 28.01 -25.47 6.12
CA THR A 189 26.93 -24.89 5.29
C THR A 189 27.31 -23.51 4.74
N ASN A 190 26.70 -23.18 3.60
CA ASN A 190 26.75 -21.86 2.96
C ASN A 190 25.34 -21.28 2.72
N LEU A 191 24.32 -21.73 3.46
CA LEU A 191 22.96 -21.17 3.34
C LEU A 191 22.89 -19.70 3.74
N ASP A 192 23.72 -19.24 4.69
CA ASP A 192 23.90 -17.82 5.00
C ASP A 192 24.51 -17.01 3.83
N TYR A 193 24.99 -17.68 2.79
CA TYR A 193 25.46 -17.10 1.53
C TYR A 193 24.47 -17.32 0.35
N THR A 194 23.26 -17.80 0.63
CA THR A 194 22.14 -17.91 -0.32
C THR A 194 21.07 -16.84 -0.02
N PRO A 195 20.56 -16.08 -1.01
CA PRO A 195 19.50 -15.08 -0.80
C PRO A 195 18.28 -15.63 -0.06
N GLN A 196 17.86 -14.94 1.01
CA GLN A 196 16.86 -15.44 1.96
C GLN A 196 15.54 -15.90 1.32
N PHE A 197 15.07 -15.19 0.29
CA PHE A 197 13.88 -15.55 -0.47
C PHE A 197 13.94 -16.99 -1.01
N LEU A 198 15.08 -17.40 -1.57
CA LEU A 198 15.25 -18.74 -2.14
C LEU A 198 15.22 -19.82 -1.05
N ARG A 199 15.86 -19.55 0.10
CA ARG A 199 15.87 -20.47 1.25
C ARG A 199 14.48 -20.69 1.82
N TRP A 200 13.70 -19.61 1.93
CA TRP A 200 12.32 -19.68 2.40
C TRP A 200 11.39 -20.39 1.41
N PHE A 201 11.63 -20.27 0.09
CA PHE A 201 10.84 -20.97 -0.92
C PHE A 201 11.17 -22.47 -0.98
N ASP A 202 12.44 -22.84 -0.78
CA ASP A 202 12.91 -24.22 -0.57
C ASP A 202 12.31 -24.84 0.71
N GLU A 203 12.43 -24.17 1.85
CA GLU A 203 11.82 -24.59 3.12
C GLU A 203 10.29 -24.70 3.02
N TRP A 204 9.64 -23.80 2.28
CA TRP A 204 8.22 -23.85 1.98
C TRP A 204 7.84 -25.09 1.15
N ALA A 205 8.66 -25.50 0.19
CA ALA A 205 8.39 -26.66 -0.68
C ALA A 205 8.50 -27.98 0.10
N GLU A 206 9.55 -28.14 0.91
CA GLU A 206 9.72 -29.31 1.79
C GLU A 206 8.55 -29.45 2.77
N GLU A 207 8.20 -28.36 3.47
CA GLU A 207 7.07 -28.33 4.40
C GLU A 207 5.73 -28.58 3.70
N PHE A 208 5.55 -28.05 2.48
CA PHE A 208 4.37 -28.33 1.67
C PHE A 208 4.25 -29.83 1.38
N CYS A 209 5.30 -30.48 0.89
CA CYS A 209 5.28 -31.91 0.57
C CYS A 209 5.03 -32.78 1.81
N ARG A 210 5.72 -32.48 2.92
CA ARG A 210 5.56 -33.19 4.20
C ARG A 210 4.13 -33.08 4.75
N ILE A 211 3.56 -31.87 4.76
CA ILE A 211 2.21 -31.63 5.30
C ILE A 211 1.11 -32.12 4.33
N ARG A 212 1.33 -32.03 3.00
CA ARG A 212 0.43 -32.60 1.97
C ARG A 212 0.24 -34.09 2.20
N ASN A 213 1.35 -34.84 2.34
CA ASN A 213 1.30 -36.28 2.60
C ASN A 213 0.59 -36.64 3.90
N HIS A 214 0.84 -35.91 5.00
CA HIS A 214 0.13 -36.15 6.27
C HIS A 214 -1.39 -35.91 6.15
N LYS A 215 -1.81 -34.80 5.52
CA LYS A 215 -3.24 -34.49 5.31
C LYS A 215 -3.92 -35.49 4.38
N LEU A 216 -3.27 -35.89 3.28
CA LEU A 216 -3.79 -36.90 2.36
C LEU A 216 -3.93 -38.27 3.03
N LYS A 217 -3.01 -38.65 3.94
CA LYS A 217 -3.15 -39.87 4.76
C LYS A 217 -4.42 -39.83 5.61
N LYS A 218 -4.67 -38.72 6.32
CA LYS A 218 -5.86 -38.54 7.15
C LYS A 218 -7.17 -38.53 6.34
N VAL A 219 -7.18 -37.87 5.17
CA VAL A 219 -8.30 -37.93 4.21
C VAL A 219 -8.56 -39.37 3.76
N LYS A 220 -7.50 -40.11 3.39
CA LYS A 220 -7.61 -41.53 2.99
C LYS A 220 -8.16 -42.41 4.12
N GLU A 221 -7.74 -42.18 5.36
CA GLU A 221 -8.18 -42.95 6.53
C GLU A 221 -9.68 -42.75 6.85
N GLU A 222 -10.20 -41.53 6.77
CA GLU A 222 -11.63 -41.29 7.00
C GLU A 222 -12.51 -41.59 5.78
N CYS A 223 -12.01 -41.43 4.54
CA CYS A 223 -12.78 -41.66 3.32
C CYS A 223 -12.68 -43.08 2.73
N ARG A 224 -11.59 -43.81 2.99
CA ARG A 224 -11.29 -45.16 2.42
C ARG A 224 -10.58 -46.12 3.41
N GLY A 225 -10.46 -45.77 4.70
CA GLY A 225 -9.90 -46.64 5.73
C GLY A 225 -10.86 -47.75 6.17
N GLU A 226 -10.84 -48.13 7.45
CA GLU A 226 -11.64 -49.23 7.99
C GLU A 226 -12.53 -48.79 9.17
N THR A 227 -13.58 -49.56 9.43
CA THR A 227 -14.37 -49.48 10.66
C THR A 227 -13.71 -50.31 11.77
N PRO A 228 -14.04 -50.10 13.06
CA PRO A 228 -13.53 -50.93 14.16
C PRO A 228 -13.81 -52.43 13.99
N ASN A 229 -14.83 -52.78 13.20
CA ASN A 229 -15.24 -54.17 12.94
C ASN A 229 -14.58 -54.75 11.67
N GLY A 230 -13.49 -54.14 11.17
CA GLY A 230 -12.68 -54.66 10.05
C GLY A 230 -13.29 -54.50 8.65
N TYR A 231 -14.35 -53.71 8.47
CA TYR A 231 -14.94 -53.46 7.15
C TYR A 231 -14.37 -52.19 6.51
N LYS A 232 -13.93 -52.25 5.25
CA LYS A 232 -13.53 -51.05 4.48
C LYS A 232 -14.63 -49.98 4.46
N LYS A 233 -14.26 -48.72 4.66
CA LYS A 233 -15.08 -47.51 4.43
C LYS A 233 -15.02 -47.14 2.94
N TYR A 234 -16.09 -46.53 2.42
CA TYR A 234 -16.05 -45.87 1.10
C TYR A 234 -17.02 -44.70 1.11
N CYS A 235 -16.49 -43.49 1.27
CA CYS A 235 -17.27 -42.27 1.46
C CYS A 235 -16.99 -41.22 0.38
N SER A 236 -17.99 -40.43 -0.02
CA SER A 236 -17.73 -39.26 -0.87
C SER A 236 -17.14 -38.11 -0.08
N GLY A 237 -16.42 -37.20 -0.77
CA GLY A 237 -16.10 -35.88 -0.21
C GLY A 237 -17.37 -35.08 0.13
N ASP A 238 -18.49 -35.43 -0.47
CA ASP A 238 -19.84 -34.94 -0.15
C ASP A 238 -20.45 -35.58 1.12
N GLY A 239 -19.74 -36.48 1.81
CA GLY A 239 -20.14 -37.04 3.12
C GLY A 239 -21.11 -38.22 3.08
N GLU A 240 -21.41 -38.77 1.91
CA GLU A 240 -22.29 -39.92 1.73
C GLU A 240 -21.53 -41.24 1.96
N ASP A 241 -22.19 -42.25 2.51
CA ASP A 241 -21.72 -43.65 2.52
C ASP A 241 -22.08 -44.30 1.18
N CYS A 242 -21.08 -44.57 0.34
CA CYS A 242 -21.28 -45.05 -1.01
C CYS A 242 -21.81 -46.50 -1.07
N LYS A 243 -21.74 -47.27 0.03
CA LYS A 243 -22.38 -48.59 0.13
C LYS A 243 -23.90 -48.49 0.22
N LYS A 244 -24.41 -47.36 0.72
CA LYS A 244 -25.83 -47.17 1.02
C LYS A 244 -26.60 -46.46 -0.09
N ILE A 245 -25.95 -45.94 -1.14
CA ILE A 245 -26.58 -45.08 -2.17
C ILE A 245 -27.89 -45.67 -2.70
N VAL A 246 -27.88 -46.91 -3.18
CA VAL A 246 -29.07 -47.60 -3.74
C VAL A 246 -30.12 -47.98 -2.68
N ARG A 247 -29.79 -47.87 -1.39
CA ARG A 247 -30.63 -48.25 -0.24
C ARG A 247 -31.06 -47.06 0.63
N GLN A 248 -30.65 -45.83 0.29
CA GLN A 248 -30.99 -44.63 1.07
C GLN A 248 -32.44 -44.22 0.83
N ASN A 249 -33.22 -44.02 1.90
CA ASN A 249 -34.52 -43.38 1.79
C ASN A 249 -34.35 -41.87 1.76
N PHE A 250 -34.27 -41.32 0.55
CA PHE A 250 -34.05 -39.89 0.29
C PHE A 250 -35.13 -38.94 0.85
N ASN A 251 -36.26 -39.46 1.36
CA ASN A 251 -37.34 -38.66 1.98
C ASN A 251 -37.10 -38.38 3.48
N ILE A 252 -36.18 -39.11 4.12
CA ILE A 252 -35.87 -38.95 5.55
C ILE A 252 -34.62 -38.08 5.66
N ARG A 253 -34.58 -37.23 6.70
CA ARG A 253 -33.42 -36.42 7.13
C ARG A 253 -32.15 -37.24 6.93
N SER A 254 -31.35 -36.87 5.92
CA SER A 254 -30.24 -37.72 5.54
C SER A 254 -29.07 -37.47 6.49
N ASP A 255 -29.05 -38.21 7.59
CA ASP A 255 -27.91 -38.27 8.50
C ASP A 255 -26.71 -38.77 7.69
N PHE A 256 -25.86 -37.82 7.27
CA PHE A 256 -24.76 -38.04 6.34
C PHE A 256 -23.79 -39.04 6.97
N PHE A 257 -23.91 -40.32 6.62
CA PHE A 257 -23.31 -41.44 7.35
C PHE A 257 -21.77 -41.44 7.40
N CYS A 258 -21.10 -40.52 6.71
CA CYS A 258 -19.65 -40.36 6.76
C CYS A 258 -19.23 -38.88 6.81
N PRO A 259 -19.61 -38.12 7.85
CA PRO A 259 -19.41 -36.68 7.90
C PRO A 259 -17.92 -36.33 8.08
N ARG A 260 -17.15 -37.22 8.68
CA ARG A 260 -15.70 -37.06 8.87
C ARG A 260 -14.93 -36.96 7.55
N CYS A 261 -15.33 -37.74 6.54
CA CYS A 261 -14.72 -37.65 5.20
C CYS A 261 -14.96 -36.25 4.59
N LYS A 262 -16.21 -35.74 4.64
CA LYS A 262 -16.52 -34.35 4.24
C LYS A 262 -15.64 -33.34 4.99
N THR A 263 -15.56 -33.44 6.31
CA THR A 263 -14.76 -32.53 7.14
C THR A 263 -13.29 -32.52 6.76
N GLU A 264 -12.65 -33.68 6.60
CA GLU A 264 -11.24 -33.75 6.21
C GLU A 264 -11.01 -33.31 4.75
N CYS A 265 -11.96 -33.56 3.85
CA CYS A 265 -11.91 -33.05 2.48
C CYS A 265 -12.00 -31.52 2.42
N VAL A 266 -12.88 -30.89 3.23
CA VAL A 266 -12.94 -29.43 3.37
C VAL A 266 -11.67 -28.88 4.02
N ASN A 267 -11.16 -29.51 5.07
CA ASN A 267 -9.91 -29.14 5.76
C ASN A 267 -8.64 -29.31 4.88
N TYR A 268 -8.67 -30.23 3.91
CA TYR A 268 -7.64 -30.34 2.88
C TYR A 268 -7.81 -29.26 1.83
N LYS A 269 -9.03 -29.03 1.31
CA LYS A 269 -9.32 -27.99 0.31
C LYS A 269 -8.91 -26.59 0.79
N LYS A 270 -9.40 -26.14 1.95
CA LYS A 270 -9.01 -24.84 2.55
C LYS A 270 -7.50 -24.69 2.73
N TRP A 271 -6.78 -25.78 2.95
CA TRP A 271 -5.31 -25.77 3.08
C TRP A 271 -4.57 -25.77 1.74
N ILE A 272 -5.02 -26.56 0.75
CA ILE A 272 -4.37 -26.64 -0.55
C ILE A 272 -4.58 -25.35 -1.36
N ASP A 273 -5.77 -24.75 -1.28
CA ASP A 273 -6.09 -23.47 -1.91
C ASP A 273 -5.17 -22.35 -1.35
N LYS A 274 -5.01 -22.29 -0.02
CA LYS A 274 -4.05 -21.38 0.64
C LYS A 274 -2.61 -21.62 0.16
N LYS A 275 -2.19 -22.88 0.05
CA LYS A 275 -0.83 -23.23 -0.42
C LYS A 275 -0.61 -22.88 -1.89
N GLN A 276 -1.61 -22.98 -2.76
CA GLN A 276 -1.52 -22.50 -4.14
C GLN A 276 -1.32 -20.96 -4.18
N GLY A 277 -2.01 -20.22 -3.29
CA GLY A 277 -1.79 -18.77 -3.13
C GLY A 277 -0.36 -18.43 -2.68
N GLU A 278 0.17 -19.14 -1.68
CA GLU A 278 1.55 -18.97 -1.20
C GLU A 278 2.60 -19.31 -2.29
N PHE A 279 2.38 -20.38 -3.07
CA PHE A 279 3.21 -20.74 -4.22
C PHE A 279 3.18 -19.65 -5.30
N ASN A 280 2.00 -19.18 -5.68
CA ASN A 280 1.83 -18.16 -6.72
C ASN A 280 2.48 -16.82 -6.34
N LYS A 281 2.37 -16.39 -5.06
CA LYS A 281 3.05 -15.18 -4.56
C LYS A 281 4.57 -15.30 -4.65
N GLN A 282 5.14 -16.47 -4.32
CA GLN A 282 6.60 -16.71 -4.39
C GLN A 282 7.11 -16.90 -5.83
N LYS A 283 6.35 -17.59 -6.69
CA LYS A 283 6.66 -17.76 -8.12
C LYS A 283 6.78 -16.39 -8.83
N LYS A 284 5.81 -15.48 -8.60
CA LYS A 284 5.88 -14.09 -9.10
C LYS A 284 7.11 -13.34 -8.59
N LYS A 285 7.54 -13.57 -7.34
CA LYS A 285 8.79 -12.98 -6.82
C LYS A 285 10.02 -13.53 -7.53
N TYR A 286 10.14 -14.84 -7.72
CA TYR A 286 11.26 -15.45 -8.46
C TYR A 286 11.40 -14.88 -9.88
N GLU A 287 10.28 -14.72 -10.58
CA GLU A 287 10.22 -14.05 -11.87
C GLU A 287 10.80 -12.63 -11.86
N LYS A 288 10.53 -11.86 -10.81
CA LYS A 288 10.97 -10.47 -10.66
C LYS A 288 12.46 -10.38 -10.37
N GLU A 289 12.99 -11.20 -9.45
CA GLU A 289 14.42 -11.21 -9.11
C GLU A 289 15.29 -11.65 -10.33
N ILE A 290 14.88 -12.68 -11.07
CA ILE A 290 15.61 -13.17 -12.26
C ILE A 290 15.51 -12.22 -13.47
N LYS A 291 14.42 -11.44 -13.60
CA LYS A 291 14.31 -10.39 -14.62
C LYS A 291 15.21 -9.19 -14.29
N ASN A 292 15.20 -8.73 -13.03
CA ASN A 292 15.76 -7.43 -12.62
C ASN A 292 17.25 -7.45 -12.19
N VAL A 293 17.98 -8.54 -12.43
CA VAL A 293 19.41 -8.71 -12.06
C VAL A 293 20.31 -7.55 -12.54
N ALA A 294 19.93 -6.85 -13.62
CA ALA A 294 20.70 -5.74 -14.20
C ALA A 294 20.39 -4.35 -13.62
N SER A 295 19.37 -4.17 -12.77
CA SER A 295 18.85 -2.83 -12.41
C SER A 295 18.98 -2.42 -10.94
N ASN A 296 19.41 -3.32 -10.03
CA ASN A 296 19.48 -3.04 -8.59
C ASN A 296 20.95 -2.85 -8.14
N SER A 297 21.49 -1.62 -8.15
CA SER A 297 22.86 -1.34 -7.70
C SER A 297 23.16 -1.81 -6.28
N ASP A 298 22.17 -1.71 -5.39
CA ASP A 298 22.40 -1.68 -3.93
C ASP A 298 22.48 -3.07 -3.29
N ARG A 299 22.42 -4.14 -4.08
CA ARG A 299 22.49 -5.54 -3.62
C ARG A 299 23.54 -6.36 -4.39
N ILE A 300 24.76 -5.84 -4.43
CA ILE A 300 25.94 -6.44 -5.11
C ILE A 300 26.07 -7.95 -4.83
N TYR A 301 25.76 -8.41 -3.62
CA TYR A 301 25.81 -9.82 -3.26
C TYR A 301 24.71 -10.65 -3.93
N ASP A 302 23.44 -10.28 -3.71
CA ASP A 302 22.28 -11.00 -4.27
C ASP A 302 22.35 -11.03 -5.81
N ASN A 303 22.80 -9.93 -6.44
CA ASN A 303 22.97 -9.85 -7.89
C ASN A 303 23.96 -10.89 -8.42
N LYS A 304 25.09 -11.13 -7.74
CA LYS A 304 26.06 -12.18 -8.14
C LYS A 304 25.42 -13.57 -8.05
N PHE A 305 24.67 -13.83 -6.97
CA PHE A 305 23.95 -15.09 -6.82
C PHE A 305 22.91 -15.28 -7.93
N TYR A 306 22.04 -14.30 -8.18
CA TYR A 306 21.02 -14.38 -9.24
C TYR A 306 21.61 -14.40 -10.65
N THR A 307 22.77 -13.76 -10.90
CA THR A 307 23.50 -13.87 -12.18
C THR A 307 23.90 -15.31 -12.45
N ASN A 308 24.52 -15.99 -11.47
CA ASN A 308 24.93 -17.38 -11.60
C ASN A 308 23.70 -18.31 -11.66
N LEU A 309 22.69 -18.08 -10.81
CA LEU A 309 21.46 -18.88 -10.79
C LEU A 309 20.72 -18.82 -12.14
N LYS A 310 20.73 -17.66 -12.80
CA LYS A 310 20.11 -17.43 -14.12
C LYS A 310 20.77 -18.21 -15.27
N GLN A 311 22.01 -18.67 -15.11
CA GLN A 311 22.67 -19.53 -16.11
C GLN A 311 22.04 -20.94 -16.14
N ASN A 312 21.69 -21.49 -14.98
CA ASN A 312 21.17 -22.86 -14.84
C ASN A 312 19.64 -22.91 -14.68
N TYR A 313 19.03 -21.85 -14.14
CA TYR A 313 17.60 -21.76 -13.79
C TYR A 313 16.99 -20.43 -14.28
N GLY A 314 17.39 -20.02 -15.49
CA GLY A 314 16.96 -18.76 -16.13
C GLY A 314 15.46 -18.67 -16.42
N LEU A 315 14.76 -19.81 -16.52
CA LEU A 315 13.30 -19.86 -16.58
C LEU A 315 12.73 -20.41 -15.26
N VAL A 316 11.63 -19.81 -14.83
CA VAL A 316 10.87 -20.18 -13.62
C VAL A 316 10.56 -21.67 -13.54
N LYS A 317 10.22 -22.27 -14.70
CA LYS A 317 9.84 -23.69 -14.84
C LYS A 317 10.96 -24.63 -14.38
N ASP A 318 12.22 -24.23 -14.59
CA ASP A 318 13.39 -25.04 -14.30
C ASP A 318 13.69 -24.97 -12.79
N PHE A 319 13.54 -23.78 -12.19
CA PHE A 319 13.63 -23.60 -10.74
C PHE A 319 12.52 -24.35 -9.98
N VAL A 320 11.26 -24.20 -10.38
CA VAL A 320 10.17 -24.91 -9.69
C VAL A 320 10.20 -26.42 -9.94
N ALA A 321 10.80 -26.89 -11.04
CA ALA A 321 11.11 -28.31 -11.20
C ALA A 321 12.11 -28.80 -10.14
N ALA A 322 13.15 -28.01 -9.81
CA ALA A 322 14.14 -28.37 -8.80
C ALA A 322 13.55 -28.41 -7.37
N LEU A 323 12.49 -27.64 -7.07
CA LEU A 323 11.80 -27.71 -5.77
C LEU A 323 11.20 -29.10 -5.45
N LYS A 324 11.00 -29.98 -6.45
CA LYS A 324 10.57 -31.37 -6.21
C LYS A 324 11.68 -32.25 -5.59
N GLU A 325 12.95 -31.84 -5.73
CA GLU A 325 14.11 -32.58 -5.22
C GLU A 325 14.30 -32.40 -3.70
N ALA A 326 13.52 -31.51 -3.08
CA ALA A 326 13.47 -31.34 -1.64
C ALA A 326 13.02 -32.64 -0.92
N PRO A 327 13.43 -32.84 0.34
CA PRO A 327 12.97 -33.97 1.15
C PRO A 327 11.43 -34.08 1.17
N PHE A 328 10.92 -35.30 1.33
CA PHE A 328 9.48 -35.63 1.31
C PHE A 328 8.70 -35.33 0.01
N CYS A 329 9.26 -34.62 -0.98
CA CYS A 329 8.62 -34.38 -2.27
C CYS A 329 8.81 -35.57 -3.24
N ASN A 330 10.03 -36.09 -3.34
CA ASN A 330 10.36 -37.24 -4.22
C ASN A 330 9.79 -38.59 -3.75
N ASN A 331 9.56 -38.79 -2.43
CA ASN A 331 9.21 -40.09 -1.86
C ASN A 331 7.83 -40.09 -1.19
N ASN A 332 6.97 -41.01 -1.67
CA ASN A 332 5.56 -41.17 -1.33
C ASN A 332 4.67 -40.02 -1.82
N ASN A 333 3.61 -40.38 -2.53
CA ASN A 333 2.43 -39.54 -2.66
C ASN A 333 1.20 -40.39 -2.39
N VAL A 334 0.53 -40.11 -1.27
CA VAL A 334 -0.71 -40.81 -0.88
C VAL A 334 -1.81 -40.61 -1.93
N ASP A 335 -1.76 -39.49 -2.66
CA ASP A 335 -2.60 -39.20 -3.82
C ASP A 335 -1.96 -38.15 -4.75
N GLY A 336 -1.72 -38.52 -6.02
CA GLY A 336 -1.22 -37.63 -7.08
C GLY A 336 0.26 -37.23 -6.97
N ILE A 337 0.98 -37.26 -8.10
CA ILE A 337 2.40 -36.85 -8.19
C ILE A 337 2.52 -35.34 -7.92
N ILE A 338 3.55 -34.94 -7.18
CA ILE A 338 3.92 -33.52 -7.01
C ILE A 338 4.78 -33.09 -8.19
N ASP A 339 4.30 -32.13 -8.97
CA ASP A 339 4.97 -31.46 -10.07
C ASP A 339 4.60 -29.98 -10.05
N PHE A 340 5.51 -29.12 -9.57
CA PHE A 340 5.24 -27.68 -9.45
C PHE A 340 5.14 -26.96 -10.81
N ASN A 341 5.46 -27.61 -11.94
CA ASN A 341 5.12 -27.12 -13.28
C ASN A 341 3.68 -27.44 -13.68
N LYS A 342 3.00 -28.35 -12.97
CA LYS A 342 1.58 -28.66 -13.09
C LYS A 342 0.85 -28.25 -11.79
N PRO A 343 0.71 -26.95 -11.53
CA PRO A 343 0.07 -26.47 -10.30
C PRO A 343 -1.36 -27.00 -10.16
N ASP A 344 -2.09 -27.21 -11.25
CA ASP A 344 -3.47 -27.71 -11.18
C ASP A 344 -3.58 -29.16 -10.70
N ASP A 345 -2.57 -29.99 -10.96
CA ASP A 345 -2.45 -31.35 -10.42
C ASP A 345 -1.88 -31.35 -8.99
N THR A 346 -0.84 -30.56 -8.73
CA THR A 346 -0.17 -30.47 -7.42
C THR A 346 -1.07 -29.88 -6.34
N PHE A 347 -1.82 -28.83 -6.69
CA PHE A 347 -2.83 -28.16 -5.86
C PHE A 347 -4.26 -28.59 -6.25
N SER A 348 -4.43 -29.88 -6.61
CA SER A 348 -5.73 -30.51 -6.84
C SER A 348 -6.44 -30.89 -5.54
N ARG A 349 -7.76 -31.12 -5.63
CA ARG A 349 -8.50 -31.89 -4.61
C ARG A 349 -8.01 -33.35 -4.61
N SER A 350 -8.12 -34.03 -3.47
CA SER A 350 -7.86 -35.47 -3.43
C SER A 350 -8.94 -36.26 -4.19
N LYS A 351 -8.53 -37.31 -4.90
CA LYS A 351 -9.38 -38.34 -5.52
C LYS A 351 -10.20 -39.10 -4.48
N TYR A 352 -9.72 -39.20 -3.24
CA TYR A 352 -10.51 -39.77 -2.14
C TYR A 352 -11.71 -38.89 -1.75
N CYS A 353 -11.69 -37.60 -2.12
CA CYS A 353 -12.78 -36.64 -1.98
C CYS A 353 -13.70 -36.54 -3.21
N ALA A 354 -13.60 -37.46 -4.17
CA ALA A 354 -14.56 -37.56 -5.27
C ALA A 354 -15.99 -37.86 -4.76
N SER A 355 -16.98 -37.65 -5.62
CA SER A 355 -18.36 -38.09 -5.36
C SER A 355 -18.46 -39.62 -5.22
N CYS A 356 -19.57 -40.12 -4.68
CA CYS A 356 -19.86 -41.55 -4.79
C CYS A 356 -20.13 -41.91 -6.27
N PRO A 357 -19.73 -43.11 -6.73
CA PRO A 357 -20.31 -43.69 -7.94
C PRO A 357 -21.83 -43.70 -7.81
N VAL A 358 -22.55 -43.24 -8.84
CA VAL A 358 -24.00 -43.00 -8.73
C VAL A 358 -24.82 -44.27 -8.46
N PHE A 359 -24.31 -45.43 -8.87
CA PHE A 359 -24.90 -46.75 -8.60
C PHE A 359 -24.36 -47.40 -7.30
N GLY A 360 -23.54 -46.67 -6.53
CA GLY A 360 -22.93 -47.14 -5.29
C GLY A 360 -21.73 -48.07 -5.47
N VAL A 361 -21.29 -48.66 -4.36
CA VAL A 361 -20.19 -49.63 -4.31
C VAL A 361 -20.56 -50.88 -3.51
N ILE A 362 -20.06 -52.04 -3.93
CA ILE A 362 -20.16 -53.30 -3.21
C ILE A 362 -18.81 -53.59 -2.56
N CYS A 363 -18.77 -53.74 -1.23
CA CYS A 363 -17.54 -53.95 -0.47
C CYS A 363 -17.53 -55.30 0.25
N ALA A 364 -16.52 -56.10 -0.04
CA ALA A 364 -16.10 -57.23 0.78
C ALA A 364 -15.21 -56.76 1.96
N LYS A 365 -14.60 -57.70 2.70
CA LYS A 365 -13.61 -57.37 3.74
C LYS A 365 -12.39 -56.63 3.17
N ASP A 366 -11.94 -57.02 1.99
CA ASP A 366 -10.62 -56.63 1.48
C ASP A 366 -10.67 -55.50 0.44
N LYS A 367 -11.79 -55.39 -0.30
CA LYS A 367 -11.94 -54.46 -1.43
C LYS A 367 -13.38 -53.98 -1.62
N CYS A 368 -13.52 -52.73 -2.07
CA CYS A 368 -14.75 -52.19 -2.64
C CYS A 368 -14.63 -52.15 -4.18
N ASN A 369 -15.68 -52.60 -4.88
CA ASN A 369 -15.83 -52.50 -6.32
C ASN A 369 -17.03 -51.60 -6.66
N GLU A 370 -16.91 -50.79 -7.70
CA GLU A 370 -17.97 -49.87 -8.13
C GLU A 370 -19.03 -50.59 -8.97
N VAL A 371 -20.29 -50.22 -8.79
CA VAL A 371 -21.40 -50.78 -9.59
C VAL A 371 -21.42 -50.13 -10.97
N LYS A 372 -21.53 -50.97 -12.00
CA LYS A 372 -21.63 -50.54 -13.41
C LYS A 372 -23.09 -50.38 -13.86
N GLU A 373 -23.28 -49.61 -14.93
CA GLU A 373 -24.58 -49.25 -15.52
C GLU A 373 -25.32 -50.43 -16.16
N ASP A 374 -24.60 -51.42 -16.71
CA ASP A 374 -25.15 -52.67 -17.27
C ASP A 374 -25.82 -53.53 -16.19
N LYS A 375 -25.12 -53.76 -15.08
CA LYS A 375 -25.59 -54.58 -13.94
C LYS A 375 -26.63 -53.90 -13.07
N CYS A 376 -26.90 -52.62 -13.33
CA CYS A 376 -27.73 -51.76 -12.51
C CYS A 376 -29.18 -52.26 -12.38
N ASN A 377 -29.74 -52.83 -13.46
CA ASN A 377 -31.07 -53.43 -13.48
C ASN A 377 -31.10 -54.85 -12.88
N GLU A 378 -29.95 -55.53 -12.75
CA GLU A 378 -29.83 -56.87 -12.14
C GLU A 378 -29.90 -56.81 -10.61
N ILE A 379 -29.59 -55.64 -10.00
CA ILE A 379 -29.54 -55.50 -8.55
C ILE A 379 -30.97 -55.35 -8.01
N ASN A 380 -31.51 -56.46 -7.52
CA ASN A 380 -32.87 -56.55 -6.96
C ASN A 380 -32.98 -55.84 -5.59
N VAL A 381 -32.84 -54.51 -5.59
CA VAL A 381 -32.91 -53.65 -4.39
C VAL A 381 -34.31 -53.07 -4.26
N ASN A 382 -34.90 -53.21 -3.06
CA ASN A 382 -36.06 -52.42 -2.66
C ASN A 382 -35.67 -50.95 -2.49
N VAL A 383 -35.61 -50.20 -3.60
CA VAL A 383 -35.48 -48.73 -3.59
C VAL A 383 -36.67 -48.17 -2.80
N PRO A 384 -36.48 -47.40 -1.71
CA PRO A 384 -37.54 -47.14 -0.71
C PRO A 384 -38.82 -46.44 -1.21
N LYS A 385 -38.81 -45.88 -2.43
CA LYS A 385 -39.96 -45.54 -3.28
C LYS A 385 -39.47 -45.61 -4.73
N ARG A 386 -40.21 -46.27 -5.64
CA ARG A 386 -40.04 -46.02 -7.09
C ARG A 386 -40.40 -44.56 -7.37
N VAL A 387 -39.61 -43.88 -8.21
CA VAL A 387 -39.89 -42.50 -8.65
C VAL A 387 -41.20 -42.51 -9.45
N LYS A 388 -42.26 -41.89 -8.89
CA LYS A 388 -43.60 -41.91 -9.51
C LYS A 388 -43.66 -41.07 -10.79
N ASN A 389 -42.98 -39.92 -10.81
CA ASN A 389 -42.96 -38.99 -11.93
C ASN A 389 -41.53 -38.87 -12.47
N LYS A 390 -41.24 -39.53 -13.59
CA LYS A 390 -39.95 -39.38 -14.29
C LYS A 390 -40.05 -38.24 -15.30
N GLU A 391 -39.75 -37.01 -14.87
CA GLU A 391 -39.51 -35.90 -15.80
C GLU A 391 -38.38 -36.26 -16.80
N GLY A 392 -38.52 -35.82 -18.05
CA GLY A 392 -37.52 -36.07 -19.11
C GLY A 392 -36.14 -35.45 -18.81
N PRO A 393 -35.14 -35.66 -19.70
CA PRO A 393 -33.82 -35.07 -19.54
C PRO A 393 -33.89 -33.53 -19.46
N ILE A 394 -33.13 -32.94 -18.54
CA ILE A 394 -33.04 -31.49 -18.36
C ILE A 394 -31.58 -31.06 -18.31
N ASN A 395 -31.26 -29.94 -18.98
CA ASN A 395 -29.96 -29.31 -18.86
C ASN A 395 -29.99 -28.27 -17.73
N VAL A 396 -28.98 -28.32 -16.86
CA VAL A 396 -28.85 -27.53 -15.64
C VAL A 396 -27.47 -26.88 -15.66
N ASP A 397 -27.40 -25.70 -16.24
CA ASP A 397 -26.19 -24.87 -16.22
C ASP A 397 -25.98 -24.30 -14.81
N VAL A 398 -24.74 -24.31 -14.31
CA VAL A 398 -24.36 -23.74 -13.00
C VAL A 398 -23.08 -22.92 -13.15
N LEU A 399 -23.14 -21.63 -12.81
CA LEU A 399 -21.95 -20.78 -12.73
C LEU A 399 -21.21 -21.04 -11.41
N VAL A 400 -19.89 -21.24 -11.45
CA VAL A 400 -19.07 -21.47 -10.25
C VAL A 400 -17.87 -20.53 -10.29
N THR A 401 -17.70 -19.74 -9.22
CA THR A 401 -16.50 -18.92 -9.02
C THR A 401 -15.27 -19.83 -8.90
N ASP A 402 -14.30 -19.62 -9.79
CA ASP A 402 -13.09 -20.44 -9.90
C ASP A 402 -11.90 -19.55 -10.27
N ASP A 403 -11.14 -19.14 -9.25
CA ASP A 403 -10.01 -18.21 -9.39
C ASP A 403 -8.82 -18.78 -10.20
N LYS A 404 -8.90 -20.03 -10.66
CA LYS A 404 -7.94 -20.62 -11.62
C LYS A 404 -8.25 -20.24 -13.08
N VAL A 405 -9.48 -19.82 -13.37
CA VAL A 405 -9.96 -19.51 -14.74
C VAL A 405 -9.92 -18.00 -14.95
N ASN A 406 -8.99 -17.48 -15.77
CA ASN A 406 -8.87 -16.03 -16.03
C ASN A 406 -9.94 -15.48 -17.01
N GLU A 407 -11.10 -16.14 -17.08
CA GLU A 407 -12.20 -15.83 -17.99
C GLU A 407 -13.53 -15.85 -17.22
N LEU A 408 -14.47 -15.03 -17.67
CA LEU A 408 -15.85 -15.03 -17.18
C LEU A 408 -16.76 -15.66 -18.24
N SER A 409 -17.75 -16.44 -17.79
CA SER A 409 -18.82 -16.92 -18.67
C SER A 409 -19.49 -15.75 -19.41
N ASN A 410 -19.85 -15.97 -20.67
CA ASN A 410 -20.53 -14.99 -21.52
C ASN A 410 -21.79 -14.40 -20.86
N ASP A 411 -22.47 -15.15 -19.99
CA ASP A 411 -23.67 -14.70 -19.26
C ASP A 411 -23.41 -13.51 -18.31
N LEU A 412 -22.16 -13.34 -17.83
CA LEU A 412 -21.76 -12.29 -16.88
C LEU A 412 -20.71 -11.32 -17.43
N LYS A 413 -19.98 -11.73 -18.47
CA LYS A 413 -18.82 -11.03 -19.04
C LYS A 413 -19.04 -9.52 -19.22
N ASP A 414 -20.08 -9.15 -19.96
CA ASP A 414 -20.35 -7.76 -20.37
C ASP A 414 -20.50 -6.78 -19.19
N SER A 415 -21.03 -7.23 -18.05
CA SER A 415 -21.20 -6.39 -16.85
C SER A 415 -20.12 -6.62 -15.78
N CYS A 416 -19.34 -7.70 -15.86
CA CYS A 416 -18.39 -8.08 -14.81
C CYS A 416 -16.90 -7.90 -15.18
N ASP A 417 -16.52 -7.86 -16.47
CA ASP A 417 -15.11 -7.78 -16.94
C ASP A 417 -14.32 -6.59 -16.35
N ASN A 418 -15.00 -5.51 -15.96
CA ASN A 418 -14.42 -4.29 -15.39
C ASN A 418 -14.90 -3.97 -13.95
N SER A 419 -15.38 -4.98 -13.22
CA SER A 419 -16.01 -4.81 -11.89
C SER A 419 -15.07 -5.08 -10.71
N GLY A 420 -14.06 -5.95 -10.87
CA GLY A 420 -13.22 -6.46 -9.76
C GLY A 420 -13.97 -7.36 -8.76
N VAL A 421 -15.19 -7.80 -9.08
CA VAL A 421 -16.02 -8.63 -8.20
C VAL A 421 -15.51 -10.07 -8.17
N PHE A 422 -15.29 -10.67 -9.35
CA PHE A 422 -14.80 -12.03 -9.56
C PHE A 422 -13.48 -12.03 -10.33
N LYS A 423 -12.60 -13.00 -10.06
CA LYS A 423 -11.40 -13.26 -10.88
C LYS A 423 -11.66 -14.24 -12.03
N GLY A 424 -12.57 -15.19 -11.80
CA GLY A 424 -12.92 -16.24 -12.74
C GLY A 424 -14.27 -16.86 -12.43
N ILE A 425 -15.06 -17.17 -13.46
CA ILE A 425 -16.32 -17.92 -13.34
C ILE A 425 -16.39 -18.93 -14.48
N ARG A 426 -16.36 -20.22 -14.14
CA ARG A 426 -16.65 -21.31 -15.08
C ARG A 426 -18.14 -21.64 -15.09
N LYS A 427 -18.63 -22.16 -16.21
CA LYS A 427 -20.01 -22.62 -16.40
C LYS A 427 -20.02 -24.14 -16.52
N ASP A 428 -20.62 -24.82 -15.55
CA ASP A 428 -20.79 -26.27 -15.56
C ASP A 428 -22.13 -26.63 -16.20
N GLN A 429 -22.11 -27.26 -17.37
CA GLN A 429 -23.31 -27.62 -18.12
C GLN A 429 -23.72 -29.07 -17.84
N TRP A 430 -24.60 -29.28 -16.86
CA TRP A 430 -25.04 -30.63 -16.48
C TRP A 430 -26.22 -31.09 -17.33
N SER A 431 -26.24 -32.33 -17.79
CA SER A 431 -27.41 -32.97 -18.38
C SER A 431 -27.92 -34.07 -17.44
N CYS A 432 -29.05 -33.81 -16.77
CA CYS A 432 -29.64 -34.67 -15.74
C CYS A 432 -30.76 -35.54 -16.33
N ARG A 433 -30.67 -36.86 -16.14
CA ARG A 433 -31.64 -37.85 -16.61
C ARG A 433 -31.76 -39.04 -15.65
N TYR A 434 -32.89 -39.74 -15.70
CA TYR A 434 -33.09 -40.94 -14.90
C TYR A 434 -32.38 -42.15 -15.51
N LEU A 435 -31.54 -42.83 -14.71
CA LEU A 435 -30.88 -44.10 -15.02
C LEU A 435 -31.10 -45.05 -13.84
N CYS A 436 -31.69 -46.24 -14.08
CA CYS A 436 -32.05 -47.21 -13.03
C CYS A 436 -32.89 -46.61 -11.86
N ASP A 437 -33.88 -45.78 -12.18
CA ASP A 437 -34.69 -45.00 -11.21
C ASP A 437 -33.91 -43.95 -10.37
N LEU A 438 -32.60 -43.77 -10.59
CA LEU A 438 -31.77 -42.73 -9.96
C LEU A 438 -31.63 -41.53 -10.90
N ASP A 439 -31.71 -40.30 -10.38
CA ASP A 439 -31.50 -39.08 -11.17
C ASP A 439 -30.01 -38.70 -11.23
N VAL A 440 -29.43 -38.85 -12.42
CA VAL A 440 -27.99 -38.79 -12.69
C VAL A 440 -27.69 -37.62 -13.63
N CYS A 441 -26.76 -36.78 -13.22
CA CYS A 441 -26.28 -35.62 -13.98
C CYS A 441 -24.88 -35.90 -14.55
N ASP A 442 -24.76 -35.86 -15.88
CA ASP A 442 -23.49 -35.93 -16.62
C ASP A 442 -22.99 -34.51 -16.96
N LEU A 443 -21.70 -34.24 -16.76
CA LEU A 443 -21.09 -32.95 -17.11
C LEU A 443 -20.74 -32.90 -18.60
N SER A 444 -21.33 -31.94 -19.32
CA SER A 444 -21.08 -31.71 -20.74
C SER A 444 -19.80 -30.89 -20.95
N HIS A 445 -19.08 -31.17 -22.05
CA HIS A 445 -18.00 -30.34 -22.61
C HIS A 445 -16.98 -29.74 -21.62
N ASN A 446 -16.22 -30.58 -20.90
CA ASN A 446 -15.02 -30.11 -20.17
C ASN A 446 -13.79 -30.97 -20.53
N LYS A 447 -13.04 -30.56 -21.57
CA LYS A 447 -11.98 -31.40 -22.17
C LYS A 447 -10.71 -31.54 -21.31
N ASN A 448 -10.38 -30.55 -20.47
CA ASN A 448 -9.06 -30.47 -19.83
C ASN A 448 -9.07 -30.57 -18.29
N ASN A 449 -10.20 -30.35 -17.60
CA ASN A 449 -10.21 -30.38 -16.12
C ASN A 449 -10.50 -31.79 -15.58
N THR A 450 -9.43 -32.51 -15.24
CA THR A 450 -9.46 -33.85 -14.62
C THR A 450 -9.98 -33.85 -13.18
N HIS A 451 -10.14 -32.68 -12.56
CA HIS A 451 -10.41 -32.51 -11.13
C HIS A 451 -11.89 -32.23 -10.81
N ILE A 452 -12.80 -32.36 -11.79
CA ILE A 452 -14.26 -32.29 -11.59
C ILE A 452 -14.86 -33.70 -11.77
N ASP A 453 -15.87 -34.06 -10.97
CA ASP A 453 -16.59 -35.33 -11.14
C ASP A 453 -17.42 -35.28 -12.44
N LYS A 454 -17.19 -36.19 -13.39
CA LYS A 454 -17.90 -36.15 -14.70
C LYS A 454 -19.37 -36.59 -14.62
N ARG A 455 -19.74 -37.33 -13.58
CA ARG A 455 -21.07 -37.89 -13.34
C ARG A 455 -21.36 -37.85 -11.85
N ILE A 456 -22.50 -37.28 -11.46
CA ILE A 456 -22.96 -37.17 -10.06
C ILE A 456 -24.47 -37.40 -9.98
N SER A 457 -25.02 -37.55 -8.76
CA SER A 457 -26.46 -37.52 -8.56
C SER A 457 -26.97 -36.08 -8.48
N ILE A 458 -28.25 -35.85 -8.82
CA ILE A 458 -28.90 -34.54 -8.63
C ILE A 458 -28.79 -34.02 -7.20
N ARG A 459 -28.75 -34.90 -6.20
CA ARG A 459 -28.57 -34.56 -4.78
C ARG A 459 -27.20 -33.95 -4.50
N VAL A 460 -26.14 -34.48 -5.11
CA VAL A 460 -24.79 -33.90 -5.02
C VAL A 460 -24.72 -32.56 -5.76
N LEU A 461 -25.36 -32.44 -6.93
CA LEU A 461 -25.45 -31.17 -7.66
C LEU A 461 -26.16 -30.10 -6.82
N PHE A 462 -27.36 -30.40 -6.30
CA PHE A 462 -28.16 -29.53 -5.44
C PHE A 462 -27.39 -29.10 -4.17
N LYS A 463 -26.69 -30.04 -3.52
CA LYS A 463 -25.81 -29.75 -2.38
C LYS A 463 -24.70 -28.76 -2.74
N ARG A 464 -23.96 -29.04 -3.82
CA ARG A 464 -22.81 -28.21 -4.23
C ARG A 464 -23.24 -26.83 -4.70
N TRP A 465 -24.40 -26.74 -5.34
CA TRP A 465 -25.02 -25.46 -5.70
C TRP A 465 -25.26 -24.59 -4.46
N LEU A 466 -25.82 -25.16 -3.38
CA LEU A 466 -26.03 -24.44 -2.12
C LEU A 466 -24.72 -24.00 -1.44
N GLU A 467 -23.68 -24.84 -1.49
CA GLU A 467 -22.33 -24.51 -0.99
C GLU A 467 -21.71 -23.34 -1.78
N TYR A 468 -21.78 -23.39 -3.11
CA TYR A 468 -21.23 -22.33 -3.98
C TYR A 468 -22.03 -21.03 -3.85
N PHE A 469 -23.36 -21.09 -3.84
CA PHE A 469 -24.21 -19.90 -3.70
C PHE A 469 -23.93 -19.16 -2.40
N LEU A 470 -23.90 -19.84 -1.24
CA LEU A 470 -23.69 -19.17 0.05
C LEU A 470 -22.26 -18.63 0.23
N LYS A 471 -21.24 -19.35 -0.28
CA LYS A 471 -19.83 -18.89 -0.26
C LYS A 471 -19.60 -17.68 -1.18
N ASP A 472 -20.24 -17.64 -2.35
CA ASP A 472 -20.15 -16.50 -3.24
C ASP A 472 -20.98 -15.32 -2.67
N TYR A 473 -22.18 -15.59 -2.16
CA TYR A 473 -23.05 -14.59 -1.52
C TYR A 473 -22.36 -13.87 -0.36
N SER A 474 -21.66 -14.59 0.53
CA SER A 474 -20.96 -13.99 1.68
C SER A 474 -19.90 -12.97 1.23
N LYS A 475 -19.09 -13.33 0.22
CA LYS A 475 -18.12 -12.44 -0.44
C LYS A 475 -18.78 -11.25 -1.12
N LEU A 476 -19.86 -11.47 -1.85
CA LEU A 476 -20.58 -10.42 -2.58
C LEU A 476 -21.22 -9.42 -1.62
N LYS A 477 -21.77 -9.88 -0.48
CA LYS A 477 -22.29 -9.02 0.59
C LYS A 477 -21.21 -8.10 1.16
N LYS A 478 -20.00 -8.62 1.45
CA LYS A 478 -18.83 -7.80 1.85
C LYS A 478 -18.47 -6.77 0.77
N LYS A 479 -18.26 -7.21 -0.48
CA LYS A 479 -17.86 -6.34 -1.60
C LYS A 479 -18.89 -5.27 -1.97
N LEU A 480 -20.18 -5.46 -1.63
CA LEU A 480 -21.25 -4.45 -1.73
C LEU A 480 -21.29 -3.51 -0.52
N ASN A 481 -21.10 -4.01 0.72
CA ASN A 481 -21.06 -3.17 1.92
C ASN A 481 -20.01 -2.06 1.80
N SER A 482 -18.84 -2.34 1.18
CA SER A 482 -17.78 -1.36 0.90
C SER A 482 -18.22 -0.20 -0.02
N CYS A 483 -19.42 -0.26 -0.58
CA CYS A 483 -20.00 0.75 -1.47
C CYS A 483 -21.23 1.44 -0.90
N THR A 484 -21.83 0.87 0.17
CA THR A 484 -23.02 1.41 0.86
C THR A 484 -22.72 2.05 2.21
N ASN A 485 -21.58 1.74 2.83
CA ASN A 485 -21.27 2.12 4.22
C ASN A 485 -20.41 3.40 4.34
N ASN A 486 -20.59 4.37 3.44
CA ASN A 486 -19.72 5.55 3.33
C ASN A 486 -20.08 6.69 4.31
N GLY A 487 -20.12 6.40 5.60
CA GLY A 487 -20.37 7.41 6.65
C GLY A 487 -21.73 8.11 6.53
N LYS A 488 -21.76 9.43 6.79
CA LYS A 488 -22.99 10.25 6.73
C LYS A 488 -23.26 10.92 5.37
N GLU A 489 -22.35 10.83 4.40
CA GLU A 489 -22.52 11.44 3.07
C GLU A 489 -22.20 10.42 1.96
N SER A 490 -23.20 10.09 1.15
CA SER A 490 -23.07 9.12 0.05
C SER A 490 -22.23 9.68 -1.11
N ILE A 491 -20.92 9.50 -1.04
CA ILE A 491 -19.99 9.79 -2.15
C ILE A 491 -20.33 8.88 -3.34
N CYS A 492 -20.51 9.44 -4.54
CA CYS A 492 -20.67 8.70 -5.80
C CYS A 492 -19.30 8.13 -6.25
N ILE A 493 -19.16 6.81 -6.46
CA ILE A 493 -17.95 6.16 -6.99
C ILE A 493 -18.24 5.23 -8.20
N ASN A 494 -17.57 5.47 -9.34
CA ASN A 494 -17.68 4.68 -10.57
C ASN A 494 -17.33 3.19 -10.36
N LYS A 495 -16.28 2.89 -9.59
CA LYS A 495 -15.89 1.51 -9.23
C LYS A 495 -17.01 0.77 -8.48
N CYS A 496 -17.78 1.47 -7.65
CA CYS A 496 -18.92 0.89 -6.92
C CYS A 496 -20.12 0.64 -7.83
N LYS A 497 -20.41 1.55 -8.76
CA LYS A 497 -21.42 1.31 -9.80
C LYS A 497 -21.13 0.02 -10.58
N ASN A 498 -19.90 -0.17 -11.06
CA ASN A 498 -19.49 -1.38 -11.80
C ASN A 498 -19.59 -2.65 -10.94
N LYS A 499 -19.20 -2.59 -9.65
CA LYS A 499 -19.43 -3.70 -8.70
C LYS A 499 -20.92 -4.08 -8.67
N CYS A 500 -21.80 -3.11 -8.40
CA CYS A 500 -23.22 -3.34 -8.15
C CYS A 500 -24.02 -3.74 -9.41
N GLU A 501 -23.57 -3.36 -10.60
CA GLU A 501 -24.11 -3.90 -11.85
C GLU A 501 -23.74 -5.39 -12.04
N CYS A 502 -22.47 -5.75 -11.83
CA CYS A 502 -21.99 -7.14 -11.91
C CYS A 502 -22.68 -8.06 -10.90
N VAL A 503 -22.80 -7.67 -9.61
CA VAL A 503 -23.53 -8.48 -8.62
C VAL A 503 -25.00 -8.61 -9.03
N GLY A 504 -25.61 -7.56 -9.60
CA GLY A 504 -26.95 -7.60 -10.16
C GLY A 504 -27.14 -8.72 -11.18
N LYS A 505 -26.25 -8.84 -12.17
CA LYS A 505 -26.29 -9.92 -13.17
C LYS A 505 -26.10 -11.30 -12.55
N TRP A 506 -25.13 -11.46 -11.64
CA TRP A 506 -24.92 -12.73 -10.93
C TRP A 506 -26.17 -13.19 -10.18
N VAL A 507 -26.90 -12.27 -9.53
CA VAL A 507 -28.15 -12.59 -8.82
C VAL A 507 -29.27 -13.03 -9.77
N GLU A 508 -29.40 -12.42 -10.96
CA GLU A 508 -30.42 -12.86 -11.93
C GLU A 508 -30.12 -14.24 -12.49
N GLU A 509 -28.87 -14.54 -12.86
CA GLU A 509 -28.51 -15.89 -13.32
C GLU A 509 -28.69 -16.92 -12.20
N LYS A 510 -28.28 -16.61 -10.96
CA LYS A 510 -28.50 -17.50 -9.80
C LYS A 510 -29.97 -17.77 -9.51
N ARG A 511 -30.89 -16.84 -9.81
CA ARG A 511 -32.34 -17.09 -9.67
C ARG A 511 -32.82 -18.16 -10.66
N LYS A 512 -32.36 -18.11 -11.92
CA LYS A 512 -32.67 -19.12 -12.96
C LYS A 512 -32.04 -20.47 -12.67
N GLU A 513 -30.77 -20.46 -12.22
CA GLU A 513 -30.09 -21.70 -11.81
C GLU A 513 -30.86 -22.38 -10.67
N TRP A 514 -31.22 -21.62 -9.63
CA TRP A 514 -31.92 -22.16 -8.48
C TRP A 514 -33.28 -22.76 -8.87
N GLU A 515 -34.06 -22.08 -9.71
CA GLU A 515 -35.35 -22.60 -10.17
C GLU A 515 -35.22 -23.97 -10.85
N ASN A 516 -34.25 -24.12 -11.77
CA ASN A 516 -34.00 -25.39 -12.47
C ASN A 516 -33.47 -26.49 -11.53
N VAL A 517 -32.48 -26.17 -10.69
CA VAL A 517 -31.86 -27.09 -9.71
C VAL A 517 -32.90 -27.56 -8.68
N ARG A 518 -33.71 -26.63 -8.14
CA ARG A 518 -34.79 -26.88 -7.17
C ARG A 518 -35.90 -27.72 -7.79
N LYS A 519 -36.40 -27.35 -8.97
CA LYS A 519 -37.45 -28.11 -9.66
C LYS A 519 -37.00 -29.54 -9.92
N ARG A 520 -35.82 -29.75 -10.53
CA ARG A 520 -35.35 -31.09 -10.85
C ARG A 520 -35.13 -31.93 -9.60
N TYR A 521 -34.46 -31.39 -8.57
CA TYR A 521 -34.24 -32.10 -7.31
C TYR A 521 -35.55 -32.55 -6.65
N PHE A 522 -36.56 -31.68 -6.59
CA PHE A 522 -37.85 -32.03 -5.97
C PHE A 522 -38.79 -32.85 -6.88
N SER A 523 -38.60 -32.88 -8.21
CA SER A 523 -39.47 -33.64 -9.14
C SER A 523 -39.63 -35.12 -8.77
N GLN A 524 -38.57 -35.74 -8.25
CA GLN A 524 -38.54 -37.15 -7.84
C GLN A 524 -39.21 -37.41 -6.47
N TYR A 525 -39.49 -36.37 -5.69
CA TYR A 525 -40.06 -36.44 -4.35
C TYR A 525 -41.42 -35.76 -4.30
N ASN A 526 -42.50 -36.53 -4.13
CA ASN A 526 -43.85 -35.98 -4.00
C ASN A 526 -44.04 -35.30 -2.62
N VAL A 527 -43.54 -34.06 -2.53
CA VAL A 527 -43.39 -33.24 -1.33
C VAL A 527 -44.08 -31.89 -1.56
N ASP A 528 -44.86 -31.47 -0.56
CA ASP A 528 -45.54 -30.18 -0.45
C ASP A 528 -44.57 -29.01 -0.24
N ASP A 529 -44.95 -27.81 -0.71
CA ASP A 529 -44.02 -26.67 -0.84
C ASP A 529 -43.43 -26.19 0.48
N SER A 530 -44.17 -26.22 1.59
CA SER A 530 -43.64 -25.88 2.92
C SER A 530 -42.56 -26.85 3.39
N ARG A 531 -42.72 -28.16 3.13
CA ARG A 531 -41.67 -29.16 3.36
C ARG A 531 -40.47 -28.98 2.43
N LYS A 532 -40.64 -28.47 1.20
CA LYS A 532 -39.49 -28.14 0.32
C LYS A 532 -38.58 -27.09 0.97
N SER A 533 -39.15 -25.99 1.48
CA SER A 533 -38.38 -24.93 2.16
C SER A 533 -37.68 -25.44 3.42
N TYR A 534 -38.35 -26.26 4.24
CA TYR A 534 -37.72 -26.93 5.38
C TYR A 534 -36.54 -27.83 4.96
N THR A 535 -36.70 -28.60 3.88
CA THR A 535 -35.63 -29.45 3.33
C THR A 535 -34.43 -28.61 2.87
N VAL A 536 -34.64 -27.48 2.19
CA VAL A 536 -33.56 -26.56 1.79
C VAL A 536 -32.80 -26.06 3.02
N LYS A 537 -33.50 -25.54 4.04
CA LYS A 537 -32.91 -25.07 5.30
C LYS A 537 -32.11 -26.18 6.01
N SER A 538 -32.66 -27.39 6.10
CA SER A 538 -32.01 -28.55 6.73
C SER A 538 -30.72 -28.95 5.99
N ILE A 539 -30.76 -28.94 4.66
CA ILE A 539 -29.61 -29.23 3.80
C ILE A 539 -28.53 -28.16 3.93
N VAL A 540 -28.89 -26.87 3.95
CA VAL A 540 -27.94 -25.76 4.20
C VAL A 540 -27.22 -25.95 5.53
N ASN A 541 -27.96 -26.15 6.64
CA ASN A 541 -27.40 -26.29 7.98
C ASN A 541 -26.43 -27.49 8.14
N GLY A 542 -26.64 -28.58 7.38
CA GLY A 542 -25.74 -29.75 7.40
C GLY A 542 -24.59 -29.71 6.38
N ASN A 543 -24.74 -28.97 5.28
CA ASN A 543 -23.79 -29.01 4.16
C ASN A 543 -22.86 -27.81 4.06
N VAL A 544 -23.33 -26.60 4.29
CA VAL A 544 -22.52 -25.39 4.09
C VAL A 544 -21.68 -25.10 5.34
N ASP A 545 -20.61 -24.31 5.19
CA ASP A 545 -19.78 -23.92 6.33
C ASP A 545 -20.54 -22.93 7.24
N PRO A 546 -20.52 -23.11 8.57
CA PRO A 546 -21.09 -22.14 9.51
C PRO A 546 -20.58 -20.70 9.33
N SER A 547 -19.35 -20.48 8.84
CA SER A 547 -18.87 -19.12 8.54
C SER A 547 -19.58 -18.50 7.33
N ASP A 548 -19.79 -19.27 6.25
CA ASP A 548 -20.48 -18.79 5.06
C ASP A 548 -21.96 -18.51 5.34
N ILE A 549 -22.60 -19.38 6.14
CA ILE A 549 -23.95 -19.15 6.66
C ILE A 549 -23.99 -17.85 7.49
N LYS A 550 -23.13 -17.71 8.52
CA LYS A 550 -23.12 -16.52 9.39
C LYS A 550 -22.88 -15.24 8.59
N ASN A 551 -21.96 -15.26 7.63
CA ASN A 551 -21.63 -14.09 6.81
C ASN A 551 -22.75 -13.73 5.81
N ALA A 552 -23.56 -14.71 5.37
CA ALA A 552 -24.74 -14.45 4.55
C ALA A 552 -25.89 -13.82 5.36
N LEU A 553 -26.11 -14.28 6.60
CA LEU A 553 -27.09 -13.75 7.53
C LEU A 553 -26.75 -12.34 8.05
N ASN A 554 -27.74 -11.65 8.61
CA ASN A 554 -27.55 -10.36 9.27
C ASN A 554 -27.10 -10.55 10.74
N GLU A 555 -26.64 -9.48 11.38
CA GLU A 555 -26.24 -9.55 12.78
C GLU A 555 -27.44 -9.82 13.70
N GLY A 556 -27.27 -10.72 14.68
CA GLY A 556 -28.36 -11.25 15.50
C GLY A 556 -29.29 -12.26 14.82
N GLU A 557 -29.19 -12.46 13.51
CA GLU A 557 -30.09 -13.34 12.75
C GLU A 557 -29.64 -14.81 12.78
N GLY A 558 -30.54 -15.71 13.16
CA GLY A 558 -30.34 -17.16 13.08
C GLY A 558 -31.07 -17.81 11.91
N LEU A 559 -30.67 -19.04 11.55
CA LEU A 559 -31.40 -19.88 10.58
C LEU A 559 -32.87 -20.12 10.97
N GLU A 560 -33.22 -19.97 12.25
CA GLU A 560 -34.58 -20.08 12.76
C GLU A 560 -35.50 -18.94 12.27
N ALA A 561 -34.99 -17.74 12.01
CA ALA A 561 -35.76 -16.61 11.47
C ALA A 561 -36.34 -16.86 10.05
N PHE A 562 -35.91 -17.92 9.37
CA PHE A 562 -36.38 -18.32 8.04
C PHE A 562 -37.49 -19.39 8.07
N GLN A 563 -38.05 -19.72 9.24
CA GLN A 563 -39.26 -20.55 9.34
C GLN A 563 -40.54 -19.72 9.28
N ASP A 564 -40.56 -18.54 9.90
CA ASP A 564 -41.78 -17.77 10.16
C ASP A 564 -41.74 -16.38 9.48
N SER A 565 -41.41 -16.33 8.19
CA SER A 565 -41.38 -15.07 7.44
C SER A 565 -42.80 -14.58 7.13
N GLU A 566 -43.39 -13.80 8.05
CA GLU A 566 -44.60 -13.02 7.84
C GLU A 566 -44.42 -12.07 6.64
N GLY A 567 -44.87 -12.49 5.44
CA GLY A 567 -44.52 -11.72 4.25
C GLY A 567 -44.79 -12.37 2.90
N CYS A 568 -45.99 -12.91 2.66
CA CYS A 568 -46.49 -12.93 1.27
C CYS A 568 -46.86 -11.48 0.90
N ILE A 569 -45.89 -10.71 0.39
CA ILE A 569 -46.09 -9.31 0.00
C ILE A 569 -47.13 -9.26 -1.12
N LYS A 570 -48.34 -8.80 -0.79
CA LYS A 570 -49.43 -8.64 -1.76
C LYS A 570 -49.21 -7.37 -2.58
N PRO A 571 -48.95 -7.43 -3.90
CA PRO A 571 -49.39 -6.34 -4.77
C PRO A 571 -50.92 -6.26 -4.65
N HIS A 572 -51.46 -5.06 -4.45
CA HIS A 572 -52.75 -4.92 -3.76
C HIS A 572 -54.00 -5.35 -4.55
N ASN A 573 -53.87 -5.89 -5.78
CA ASN A 573 -54.97 -6.20 -6.70
C ASN A 573 -54.72 -7.43 -7.61
N SER A 574 -54.42 -8.60 -7.04
CA SER A 574 -54.59 -9.89 -7.75
C SER A 574 -55.14 -10.99 -6.84
N LYS A 575 -55.93 -11.93 -7.41
CA LYS A 575 -56.58 -13.01 -6.66
C LYS A 575 -55.81 -14.32 -6.81
N LYS A 576 -55.42 -14.90 -5.66
CA LYS A 576 -55.29 -16.35 -5.44
C LYS A 576 -54.09 -17.07 -6.07
N ASP A 577 -52.91 -16.46 -6.08
CA ASP A 577 -51.64 -17.20 -6.21
C ASP A 577 -51.12 -17.70 -4.85
N THR A 578 -50.51 -18.89 -4.83
CA THR A 578 -49.92 -19.52 -3.64
C THR A 578 -48.46 -19.12 -3.45
N CYS A 579 -47.98 -19.03 -2.19
CA CYS A 579 -46.62 -18.58 -1.87
C CYS A 579 -45.55 -19.68 -2.06
N VAL A 580 -45.37 -20.16 -3.30
CA VAL A 580 -44.55 -21.35 -3.68
C VAL A 580 -43.03 -21.16 -3.53
N ASN A 581 -42.55 -19.90 -3.42
CA ASN A 581 -41.14 -19.54 -3.62
C ASN A 581 -40.43 -18.92 -2.40
N ASN A 582 -40.94 -19.11 -1.18
CA ASN A 582 -40.23 -18.67 0.03
C ASN A 582 -39.36 -19.80 0.60
N ASP A 583 -38.13 -19.93 0.11
CA ASP A 583 -37.04 -20.59 0.83
C ASP A 583 -35.84 -19.63 1.01
N ILE A 584 -34.89 -20.02 1.87
CA ILE A 584 -33.76 -19.17 2.27
C ILE A 584 -32.95 -18.63 1.09
N ILE A 585 -32.88 -19.35 -0.03
CA ILE A 585 -32.10 -18.90 -1.20
C ILE A 585 -32.82 -17.75 -1.91
N TYR A 586 -34.13 -17.84 -2.11
CA TYR A 586 -34.91 -16.73 -2.67
C TYR A 586 -34.89 -15.50 -1.75
N ILE A 587 -35.00 -15.69 -0.44
CA ILE A 587 -34.94 -14.59 0.56
C ILE A 587 -33.57 -13.90 0.54
N LEU A 588 -32.47 -14.65 0.44
CA LEU A 588 -31.13 -14.08 0.28
C LEU A 588 -30.97 -13.35 -1.06
N ILE A 589 -31.41 -13.97 -2.17
CA ILE A 589 -31.44 -13.35 -3.50
C ILE A 589 -32.13 -11.98 -3.46
N ASP A 590 -33.34 -11.87 -2.93
CA ASP A 590 -34.10 -10.61 -2.94
C ASP A 590 -33.54 -9.58 -1.94
N ARG A 591 -32.95 -10.00 -0.81
CA ARG A 591 -32.16 -9.10 0.07
C ARG A 591 -30.96 -8.51 -0.64
N LEU A 592 -30.26 -9.29 -1.48
CA LEU A 592 -29.13 -8.78 -2.26
C LEU A 592 -29.60 -7.86 -3.38
N LYS A 593 -30.73 -8.16 -4.04
CA LYS A 593 -31.37 -7.25 -5.01
C LYS A 593 -31.69 -5.89 -4.40
N ASN A 594 -32.22 -5.86 -3.16
CA ASN A 594 -32.48 -4.60 -2.47
C ASN A 594 -31.17 -3.81 -2.26
N LYS A 595 -30.11 -4.43 -1.72
CA LYS A 595 -28.79 -3.78 -1.60
C LYS A 595 -28.19 -3.33 -2.94
N ILE A 596 -28.43 -4.07 -4.01
CA ILE A 596 -28.03 -3.70 -5.37
C ILE A 596 -28.80 -2.46 -5.84
N ASN A 597 -30.08 -2.35 -5.53
CA ASN A 597 -30.90 -1.17 -5.84
C ASN A 597 -30.42 0.05 -5.04
N ASP A 598 -30.16 -0.10 -3.74
CA ASP A 598 -29.61 0.95 -2.88
C ASP A 598 -28.24 1.44 -3.38
N CYS A 599 -27.34 0.51 -3.73
CA CYS A 599 -26.07 0.87 -4.35
C CYS A 599 -26.25 1.55 -5.72
N LYS A 600 -27.19 1.09 -6.55
CA LYS A 600 -27.46 1.69 -7.86
C LYS A 600 -28.02 3.11 -7.74
N THR A 601 -28.84 3.42 -6.74
CA THR A 601 -29.33 4.80 -6.51
C THR A 601 -28.25 5.71 -5.91
N GLN A 602 -27.40 5.18 -5.02
CA GLN A 602 -26.24 5.90 -4.47
C GLN A 602 -25.19 6.27 -5.53
N HIS A 603 -25.06 5.48 -6.60
CA HIS A 603 -24.06 5.65 -7.67
C HIS A 603 -24.66 5.82 -9.08
N ASP A 604 -25.89 6.35 -9.20
CA ASP A 604 -26.49 6.64 -10.51
C ASP A 604 -25.96 7.95 -11.12
N ASN A 605 -25.64 7.93 -12.41
CA ASN A 605 -25.24 9.11 -13.17
C ASN A 605 -26.43 10.04 -13.51
N ARG A 606 -27.67 9.72 -13.07
CA ARG A 606 -28.88 10.54 -13.30
C ARG A 606 -29.05 11.70 -12.31
N THR A 607 -28.30 11.74 -11.22
CA THR A 607 -28.35 12.81 -10.19
C THR A 607 -27.37 13.96 -10.42
N ASN A 608 -26.75 14.05 -11.61
CA ASN A 608 -25.76 15.07 -12.01
C ASN A 608 -24.49 15.20 -11.14
N GLN A 609 -24.26 14.34 -10.13
CA GLN A 609 -22.93 14.23 -9.54
C GLN A 609 -21.93 13.61 -10.52
N ILE A 610 -20.76 14.24 -10.65
CA ILE A 610 -19.58 13.62 -11.24
C ILE A 610 -18.98 12.70 -10.17
N CYS A 611 -19.32 11.42 -10.27
CA CYS A 611 -18.73 10.32 -9.51
C CYS A 611 -17.18 10.38 -9.53
N CYS A 612 -16.57 10.08 -8.38
CA CYS A 612 -15.15 9.80 -8.27
C CYS A 612 -14.83 8.43 -8.90
N ASP A 613 -13.62 8.21 -9.38
CA ASP A 613 -13.24 6.87 -9.89
C ASP A 613 -12.97 5.87 -8.76
N GLU A 614 -12.62 6.35 -7.56
CA GLU A 614 -12.28 5.55 -6.38
C GLU A 614 -12.81 6.17 -5.08
N LEU A 615 -12.89 5.33 -4.03
CA LEU A 615 -13.28 5.68 -2.66
C LEU A 615 -12.13 6.44 -1.94
N PRO A 616 -12.43 7.21 -0.88
CA PRO A 616 -11.47 7.40 0.21
C PRO A 616 -11.13 6.05 0.87
N GLU A 617 -9.90 5.84 1.30
CA GLU A 617 -9.51 4.61 2.01
C GLU A 617 -10.16 4.56 3.41
N ASN A 618 -11.30 3.87 3.52
CA ASN A 618 -11.80 3.38 4.81
C ASN A 618 -11.00 2.14 5.19
N THR A 619 -10.28 2.21 6.31
CA THR A 619 -9.54 1.07 6.88
C THR A 619 -10.48 0.14 7.66
N GLU A 620 -11.39 -0.53 6.95
CA GLU A 620 -12.14 -1.68 7.47
C GLU A 620 -11.97 -2.86 6.52
N ASN A 621 -11.49 -3.98 7.06
CA ASN A 621 -11.05 -5.15 6.32
C ASN A 621 -12.09 -5.62 5.27
N ASP A 622 -11.81 -5.31 4.01
CA ASP A 622 -11.70 -6.33 2.97
C ASP A 622 -11.12 -7.62 3.62
N GLU A 623 -11.91 -8.70 3.74
CA GLU A 623 -11.52 -9.93 4.45
C GLU A 623 -12.15 -11.24 3.90
N ASP A 624 -12.07 -11.50 2.60
CA ASP A 624 -12.17 -12.87 2.04
C ASP A 624 -11.24 -13.16 0.82
N GLU A 625 -10.21 -12.35 0.63
CA GLU A 625 -9.26 -12.36 -0.51
C GLU A 625 -7.93 -11.59 -0.20
N GLU A 626 -7.81 -10.95 0.97
CA GLU A 626 -7.41 -9.52 1.03
C GLU A 626 -6.36 -9.27 2.15
N GLU A 627 -5.66 -8.13 2.19
CA GLU A 627 -5.73 -6.98 1.27
C GLU A 627 -4.76 -7.11 0.07
N GLU A 628 -4.85 -6.15 -0.87
CA GLU A 628 -3.86 -5.83 -1.92
C GLU A 628 -3.65 -6.92 -3.02
N GLY A 629 -4.20 -6.78 -4.23
CA GLY A 629 -5.00 -5.71 -4.82
C GLY A 629 -4.94 -5.78 -6.35
N GLU A 630 -5.75 -4.99 -7.07
CA GLU A 630 -5.57 -4.74 -8.51
C GLU A 630 -6.06 -3.36 -8.96
N LYS A 631 -5.26 -2.73 -9.82
CA LYS A 631 -5.74 -2.00 -11.00
C LYS A 631 -4.67 -1.97 -12.09
N LYS A 632 -4.87 -2.77 -13.15
CA LYS A 632 -4.52 -2.40 -14.54
C LYS A 632 -5.09 -3.40 -15.54
N LYS A 633 -6.20 -3.04 -16.19
CA LYS A 633 -6.57 -3.53 -17.53
C LYS A 633 -7.05 -2.38 -18.40
N ASN A 634 -6.82 -2.56 -19.69
CA ASN A 634 -7.23 -1.79 -20.86
C ASN A 634 -7.79 -2.85 -21.85
N ALA A 635 -8.65 -2.59 -22.84
CA ALA A 635 -9.27 -1.35 -23.35
C ALA A 635 -10.59 -1.70 -24.08
N LYS A 636 -11.22 -0.71 -24.76
CA LYS A 636 -12.56 -0.72 -25.41
C LYS A 636 -13.70 -0.66 -24.38
N GLN A 637 -14.53 0.39 -24.26
CA GLN A 637 -14.79 1.62 -25.03
C GLN A 637 -15.26 1.46 -26.48
N LEU A 638 -16.43 2.07 -26.82
CA LEU A 638 -16.42 3.26 -27.68
C LEU A 638 -17.71 4.12 -27.66
N GLU A 639 -18.92 3.54 -27.73
CA GLU A 639 -20.05 4.25 -28.37
C GLU A 639 -21.02 5.01 -27.46
N VAL A 640 -21.46 4.45 -26.32
CA VAL A 640 -22.53 5.04 -25.46
C VAL A 640 -22.10 6.35 -24.74
N THR A 641 -20.84 6.78 -24.88
CA THR A 641 -20.26 7.91 -24.15
C THR A 641 -20.46 9.30 -24.78
N ASN A 642 -21.13 9.42 -25.93
CA ASN A 642 -21.13 10.67 -26.70
C ASN A 642 -22.18 11.71 -26.27
N GLU A 643 -23.46 11.36 -26.17
CA GLU A 643 -24.54 12.34 -25.90
C GLU A 643 -24.36 13.08 -24.56
N LYS A 644 -24.06 12.33 -23.49
CA LYS A 644 -23.89 12.91 -22.14
C LYS A 644 -22.66 13.82 -21.98
N LYS A 645 -21.79 13.86 -23.00
CA LYS A 645 -20.58 14.70 -23.03
C LYS A 645 -20.84 16.05 -23.72
N GLU A 646 -21.84 16.15 -24.60
CA GLU A 646 -22.13 17.41 -25.31
C GLU A 646 -22.81 18.44 -24.41
N LEU A 647 -23.67 18.01 -23.48
CA LEU A 647 -24.34 18.89 -22.51
C LEU A 647 -23.35 19.52 -21.50
N ASP A 648 -22.36 18.74 -21.04
CA ASP A 648 -21.30 19.20 -20.12
C ASP A 648 -20.31 20.15 -20.82
N ASP A 649 -19.98 19.86 -22.09
CA ASP A 649 -19.17 20.74 -22.96
C ASP A 649 -19.84 22.10 -23.24
N ASN A 650 -21.18 22.15 -23.37
CA ASN A 650 -21.91 23.39 -23.66
C ASN A 650 -21.99 24.31 -22.43
N ASN A 651 -22.42 23.81 -21.27
CA ASN A 651 -22.51 24.61 -20.03
C ASN A 651 -21.14 25.18 -19.59
N PHE A 652 -20.03 24.51 -19.96
CA PHE A 652 -18.68 25.04 -19.73
C PHE A 652 -18.33 26.21 -20.66
N LEU A 653 -18.81 26.20 -21.90
CA LEU A 653 -18.53 27.25 -22.88
C LEU A 653 -19.22 28.58 -22.50
N ASP A 654 -20.46 28.54 -22.02
CA ASP A 654 -21.21 29.74 -21.63
C ASP A 654 -20.62 30.42 -20.40
N LEU A 655 -20.14 29.65 -19.41
CA LEU A 655 -19.36 30.19 -18.30
C LEU A 655 -18.08 30.90 -18.81
N CYS A 656 -17.41 30.36 -19.82
CA CYS A 656 -16.26 31.03 -20.43
C CYS A 656 -16.61 32.28 -21.25
N ASN A 657 -17.85 32.43 -21.71
CA ASN A 657 -18.34 33.67 -22.32
C ASN A 657 -18.54 34.76 -21.25
N ASN A 658 -19.15 34.42 -20.11
CA ASN A 658 -19.32 35.34 -18.98
C ASN A 658 -17.95 35.79 -18.41
N VAL A 659 -17.00 34.87 -18.25
CA VAL A 659 -15.63 35.18 -17.81
C VAL A 659 -14.90 36.14 -18.77
N LYS A 660 -15.20 36.12 -20.07
CA LYS A 660 -14.65 37.10 -21.02
C LYS A 660 -15.11 38.51 -20.65
N ILE A 661 -16.41 38.70 -20.41
CA ILE A 661 -17.01 39.99 -20.04
C ILE A 661 -16.40 40.51 -18.74
N TYR A 662 -16.27 39.67 -17.71
CA TYR A 662 -15.67 40.05 -16.41
C TYR A 662 -14.25 40.61 -16.56
N ILE A 663 -13.44 40.02 -17.44
CA ILE A 663 -12.06 40.48 -17.70
C ILE A 663 -12.06 41.78 -18.53
N GLU A 664 -12.99 41.92 -19.48
CA GLU A 664 -13.17 43.14 -20.28
C GLU A 664 -13.63 44.33 -19.42
N ASP A 665 -14.63 44.15 -18.54
CA ASP A 665 -15.11 45.16 -17.60
C ASP A 665 -14.02 45.58 -16.59
N ASN A 666 -13.30 44.61 -16.03
CA ASN A 666 -12.16 44.91 -15.15
C ASN A 666 -11.06 45.72 -15.87
N ASN A 667 -10.82 45.44 -17.16
CA ASN A 667 -9.80 46.13 -17.95
C ASN A 667 -10.22 47.54 -18.41
N THR A 668 -11.50 47.77 -18.70
CA THR A 668 -12.02 49.11 -19.06
C THR A 668 -12.12 50.08 -17.89
N GLN A 669 -12.22 49.57 -16.65
CA GLN A 669 -12.22 50.39 -15.44
C GLN A 669 -10.95 51.26 -15.33
N LYS A 670 -11.12 52.58 -15.44
CA LYS A 670 -10.03 53.57 -15.48
C LYS A 670 -9.31 53.74 -14.14
N TYR A 671 -10.02 53.62 -13.02
CA TYR A 671 -9.43 53.81 -11.69
C TYR A 671 -8.79 52.52 -11.19
N THR A 672 -7.46 52.53 -11.01
CA THR A 672 -6.67 51.37 -10.55
C THR A 672 -7.10 50.84 -9.19
N LEU A 673 -7.64 51.68 -8.31
CA LEU A 673 -8.20 51.29 -7.00
C LEU A 673 -9.55 50.55 -7.10
N LEU A 674 -10.23 50.62 -8.25
CA LEU A 674 -11.56 50.04 -8.48
C LEU A 674 -11.54 48.76 -9.31
N ARG A 675 -10.35 48.21 -9.64
CA ARG A 675 -10.17 46.97 -10.40
C ARG A 675 -9.08 46.06 -9.82
N CYS A 676 -9.05 44.81 -10.24
CA CYS A 676 -7.85 43.98 -10.11
C CYS A 676 -6.84 44.39 -11.20
N ASN A 677 -5.57 44.53 -10.82
CA ASN A 677 -4.51 45.01 -11.71
C ASN A 677 -3.54 43.88 -12.09
N ASN A 678 -2.79 44.11 -13.17
CA ASN A 678 -1.67 43.26 -13.62
C ASN A 678 -0.77 42.84 -12.44
N LYS A 679 -0.47 41.54 -12.32
CA LYS A 679 0.35 41.05 -11.21
C LYS A 679 1.77 41.60 -11.27
N ARG A 680 2.23 42.02 -10.11
CA ARG A 680 3.63 42.27 -9.77
C ARG A 680 3.83 41.64 -8.41
N TYR A 681 4.28 40.38 -8.39
CA TYR A 681 4.59 39.74 -7.12
C TYR A 681 5.85 40.39 -6.56
N GLU A 682 5.68 41.09 -5.44
CA GLU A 682 6.79 41.52 -4.59
C GLU A 682 7.53 40.28 -4.05
N ASN A 683 8.70 40.51 -3.45
CA ASN A 683 9.37 39.45 -2.70
C ASN A 683 8.61 39.16 -1.38
N TRP A 684 9.06 38.15 -0.63
CA TRP A 684 8.47 37.77 0.65
C TRP A 684 8.82 38.70 1.83
N GLN A 685 9.37 39.91 1.60
CA GLN A 685 9.44 40.95 2.63
C GLN A 685 8.02 41.34 3.09
N ARG A 686 7.87 41.88 4.30
CA ARG A 686 6.56 42.32 4.85
C ARG A 686 5.47 41.23 4.88
N SER A 687 5.84 39.95 4.82
CA SER A 687 4.90 38.82 4.75
C SER A 687 4.15 38.57 6.06
N THR A 688 4.50 39.25 7.15
CA THR A 688 3.82 39.18 8.45
C THR A 688 2.84 40.34 8.71
N GLU A 689 2.87 41.42 7.93
CA GLU A 689 2.11 42.66 8.22
C GLU A 689 0.58 42.47 8.21
N GLN A 690 0.08 41.48 7.45
CA GLN A 690 -1.36 41.19 7.28
C GLN A 690 -1.77 39.82 7.85
N ILE A 691 -1.08 39.33 8.89
CA ILE A 691 -1.41 38.06 9.58
C ILE A 691 -2.22 38.36 10.85
N ASP A 692 -3.22 37.52 11.18
CA ASP A 692 -3.94 37.65 12.45
C ASP A 692 -3.04 37.31 13.66
N ARG A 693 -3.24 37.99 14.80
CA ARG A 693 -2.49 37.75 16.04
C ARG A 693 -2.56 36.30 16.53
N ASN A 694 -3.69 35.62 16.31
CA ASN A 694 -3.89 34.20 16.65
C ASN A 694 -3.07 33.26 15.74
N HIS A 695 -2.39 33.81 14.73
CA HIS A 695 -1.73 33.10 13.66
C HIS A 695 -0.27 33.53 13.44
N THR A 696 0.30 34.24 14.41
CA THR A 696 1.73 34.57 14.57
C THR A 696 2.65 33.42 14.12
N GLY A 697 3.67 33.74 13.34
CA GLY A 697 4.60 32.78 12.73
C GLY A 697 4.21 32.32 11.32
N ALA A 698 3.00 32.63 10.83
CA ALA A 698 2.70 32.49 9.40
C ALA A 698 3.32 33.62 8.57
N HIS A 699 3.62 33.34 7.31
CA HIS A 699 4.06 34.32 6.32
C HIS A 699 3.10 34.27 5.11
N MET A 700 2.58 35.42 4.68
CA MET A 700 1.62 35.53 3.58
C MET A 700 2.34 35.56 2.22
N PRO A 701 1.97 34.69 1.26
CA PRO A 701 2.51 34.68 -0.09
C PRO A 701 2.27 36.01 -0.84
N PRO A 702 3.22 36.50 -1.66
CA PRO A 702 3.01 37.66 -2.53
C PRO A 702 1.80 37.51 -3.48
N ARG A 703 1.50 36.29 -3.90
CA ARG A 703 0.27 35.93 -4.62
C ARG A 703 -0.99 36.22 -3.78
N ARG A 704 -1.05 35.74 -2.53
CA ARG A 704 -2.17 35.99 -1.60
C ARG A 704 -2.31 37.47 -1.21
N LYS A 705 -1.21 38.21 -1.04
CA LYS A 705 -1.23 39.67 -0.82
C LYS A 705 -1.86 40.43 -1.99
N SER A 706 -1.65 39.94 -3.21
CA SER A 706 -2.12 40.56 -4.46
C SER A 706 -3.36 39.88 -5.04
N LEU A 707 -4.06 39.05 -4.25
CA LEU A 707 -5.23 38.26 -4.66
C LEU A 707 -6.38 39.17 -5.11
N CYS A 708 -7.02 38.83 -6.23
CA CYS A 708 -8.16 39.57 -6.74
C CYS A 708 -9.38 39.33 -5.85
N ILE A 709 -9.77 40.35 -5.08
CA ILE A 709 -10.99 40.34 -4.23
C ILE A 709 -11.94 41.49 -4.57
N ARG A 710 -11.69 42.23 -5.66
CA ARG A 710 -12.40 43.49 -5.96
C ARG A 710 -13.91 43.30 -6.19
N PRO A 711 -14.39 42.31 -6.95
CA PRO A 711 -15.82 41.99 -7.03
C PRO A 711 -16.47 41.69 -5.67
N LEU A 712 -15.86 40.81 -4.86
CA LEU A 712 -16.35 40.48 -3.53
C LEU A 712 -16.42 41.71 -2.62
N ARG A 713 -15.36 42.55 -2.62
CA ARG A 713 -15.36 43.82 -1.91
C ARG A 713 -16.42 44.80 -2.43
N TYR A 714 -16.67 44.85 -3.73
CA TYR A 714 -17.73 45.69 -4.30
C TYR A 714 -19.12 45.29 -3.77
N LEU A 715 -19.40 43.98 -3.65
CA LEU A 715 -20.63 43.47 -3.03
C LEU A 715 -20.74 43.79 -1.53
N VAL A 716 -19.61 43.80 -0.79
CA VAL A 716 -19.60 44.21 0.63
C VAL A 716 -19.83 45.71 0.78
N ASP A 717 -19.11 46.52 -0.02
CA ASP A 717 -19.11 47.99 0.08
C ASP A 717 -20.41 48.62 -0.49
N ASN A 718 -21.09 47.98 -1.46
CA ASN A 718 -22.20 48.58 -2.22
C ASN A 718 -23.45 47.68 -2.39
N GLY A 719 -23.42 46.42 -1.97
CA GLY A 719 -24.38 45.42 -2.46
C GLY A 719 -25.83 45.55 -1.98
N GLY A 720 -26.08 46.09 -0.78
CA GLY A 720 -27.42 46.05 -0.18
C GLY A 720 -27.88 44.61 0.13
N LYS A 721 -29.11 44.25 -0.24
CA LYS A 721 -29.67 42.89 -0.04
C LYS A 721 -29.22 41.94 -1.16
N LYS A 722 -27.95 41.51 -1.13
CA LYS A 722 -27.39 40.50 -2.05
C LYS A 722 -27.58 39.07 -1.53
N SER A 723 -27.70 38.11 -2.46
CA SER A 723 -27.86 36.68 -2.17
C SER A 723 -26.51 35.98 -1.94
N ILE A 724 -26.52 34.73 -1.47
CA ILE A 724 -25.31 33.90 -1.44
C ILE A 724 -24.78 33.60 -2.85
N ASP A 725 -25.67 33.50 -3.85
CA ASP A 725 -25.28 33.18 -5.23
C ASP A 725 -24.64 34.38 -5.96
N ASP A 726 -24.99 35.62 -5.59
CA ASP A 726 -24.20 36.81 -5.97
C ASP A 726 -22.75 36.70 -5.49
N TYR A 727 -22.54 36.26 -4.24
CA TYR A 727 -21.19 36.08 -3.67
C TYR A 727 -20.45 34.91 -4.33
N LYS A 728 -21.11 33.76 -4.55
CA LYS A 728 -20.56 32.63 -5.33
C LYS A 728 -20.09 33.10 -6.72
N ASN A 729 -20.95 33.78 -7.48
CA ASN A 729 -20.59 34.33 -8.79
C ASN A 729 -19.38 35.28 -8.68
N ALA A 730 -19.33 36.16 -7.68
CA ALA A 730 -18.18 37.02 -7.43
C ALA A 730 -16.89 36.27 -7.03
N PHE A 731 -16.96 35.10 -6.37
CA PHE A 731 -15.79 34.22 -6.16
C PHE A 731 -15.29 33.62 -7.48
N THR A 732 -16.19 33.16 -8.36
CA THR A 732 -15.83 32.65 -9.69
C THR A 732 -15.24 33.76 -10.58
N GLU A 733 -15.84 34.95 -10.56
CA GLU A 733 -15.33 36.16 -11.20
C GLU A 733 -13.91 36.48 -10.72
N CYS A 734 -13.72 36.65 -9.40
CA CYS A 734 -12.43 36.88 -8.77
C CYS A 734 -11.37 35.86 -9.22
N ALA A 735 -11.70 34.56 -9.14
CA ALA A 735 -10.77 33.48 -9.49
C ALA A 735 -10.42 33.46 -10.99
N SER A 736 -11.35 33.84 -11.87
CA SER A 736 -11.09 33.96 -13.31
C SER A 736 -10.15 35.13 -13.65
N ILE A 737 -10.40 36.32 -13.07
CA ILE A 737 -9.59 37.52 -13.25
C ILE A 737 -8.20 37.33 -12.62
N GLU A 738 -8.14 36.71 -11.45
CA GLU A 738 -6.89 36.28 -10.80
C GLU A 738 -6.06 35.40 -11.74
N THR A 739 -6.67 34.36 -12.30
CA THR A 739 -5.98 33.40 -13.15
C THR A 739 -5.49 34.04 -14.46
N HIS A 740 -6.27 34.94 -15.07
CA HIS A 740 -5.84 35.71 -16.24
C HIS A 740 -4.58 36.55 -15.95
N PHE A 741 -4.59 37.39 -14.91
CA PHE A 741 -3.43 38.24 -14.62
C PHE A 741 -2.22 37.45 -14.09
N ALA A 742 -2.45 36.38 -13.31
CA ALA A 742 -1.39 35.47 -12.89
C ALA A 742 -0.76 34.78 -14.11
N TRP A 743 -1.57 34.37 -15.10
CA TRP A 743 -1.08 33.77 -16.34
C TRP A 743 -0.26 34.76 -17.17
N ALA A 744 -0.72 36.00 -17.32
CA ALA A 744 0.02 37.05 -18.03
C ALA A 744 1.41 37.30 -17.41
N TYR A 745 1.50 37.33 -16.07
CA TYR A 745 2.75 37.50 -15.33
C TYR A 745 3.65 36.24 -15.32
N TYR A 746 3.08 35.05 -15.37
CA TYR A 746 3.85 33.81 -15.52
C TYR A 746 4.43 33.67 -16.95
N ASN A 747 3.62 33.97 -17.96
CA ASN A 747 3.99 33.86 -19.36
C ASN A 747 5.00 34.94 -19.81
N SER A 748 5.01 36.12 -19.19
CA SER A 748 6.04 37.14 -19.46
C SER A 748 7.43 36.71 -19.00
N GLN A 749 7.52 35.85 -17.98
CA GLN A 749 8.77 35.26 -17.48
C GLN A 749 9.18 33.98 -18.20
N LYS A 750 8.22 33.17 -18.67
CA LYS A 750 8.48 31.90 -19.38
C LYS A 750 7.89 31.93 -20.80
N ARG A 751 8.69 32.34 -21.79
CA ARG A 751 8.29 32.50 -23.20
C ARG A 751 7.64 31.25 -23.83
N ASP A 752 7.98 30.06 -23.35
CA ASP A 752 7.42 28.79 -23.84
C ASP A 752 6.09 28.38 -23.20
N ALA A 753 5.64 29.04 -22.12
CA ALA A 753 4.39 28.69 -21.44
C ALA A 753 3.16 28.78 -22.37
N LYS A 754 3.10 29.80 -23.24
CA LYS A 754 2.04 29.91 -24.28
C LYS A 754 2.05 28.77 -25.30
N LYS A 755 3.18 28.04 -25.48
CA LYS A 755 3.24 26.84 -26.32
C LYS A 755 2.60 25.65 -25.64
N GLU A 756 2.86 25.44 -24.34
CA GLU A 756 2.22 24.37 -23.55
C GLU A 756 0.69 24.55 -23.50
N LEU A 757 0.21 25.78 -23.28
CA LEU A 757 -1.23 26.03 -23.17
C LEU A 757 -1.96 25.79 -24.51
N LYS A 758 -1.35 26.14 -25.64
CA LYS A 758 -1.90 25.87 -26.99
C LYS A 758 -2.12 24.38 -27.27
N VAL A 759 -1.30 23.49 -26.69
CA VAL A 759 -1.50 22.02 -26.81
C VAL A 759 -2.39 21.45 -25.69
N GLY A 760 -3.12 22.30 -24.96
CA GLY A 760 -4.01 21.87 -23.87
C GLY A 760 -3.25 21.35 -22.65
N LYS A 761 -2.12 21.96 -22.29
CA LYS A 761 -1.36 21.62 -21.07
C LYS A 761 -1.15 22.88 -20.22
N ILE A 762 -1.56 22.80 -18.95
CA ILE A 762 -1.22 23.79 -17.94
C ILE A 762 0.20 23.47 -17.43
N PRO A 763 1.16 24.42 -17.45
CA PRO A 763 2.49 24.23 -16.88
C PRO A 763 2.42 23.87 -15.37
N LYS A 764 3.29 22.97 -14.88
CA LYS A 764 3.21 22.41 -13.50
C LYS A 764 3.19 23.52 -12.43
N ASP A 765 4.13 24.47 -12.50
CA ASP A 765 4.22 25.62 -11.59
C ASP A 765 2.94 26.48 -11.62
N PHE A 766 2.31 26.61 -12.79
CA PHE A 766 1.10 27.43 -12.92
C PHE A 766 -0.14 26.70 -12.40
N LEU A 767 -0.22 25.38 -12.59
CA LEU A 767 -1.26 24.56 -11.97
C LEU A 767 -1.16 24.64 -10.43
N ARG A 768 0.06 24.66 -9.87
CA ARG A 768 0.30 24.95 -8.45
C ARG A 768 -0.22 26.33 -8.04
N ILE A 769 0.11 27.40 -8.78
CA ILE A 769 -0.40 28.76 -8.53
C ILE A 769 -1.94 28.77 -8.51
N MET A 770 -2.60 28.09 -9.45
CA MET A 770 -4.05 27.93 -9.47
C MET A 770 -4.55 27.19 -8.21
N TYR A 771 -3.88 26.12 -7.78
CA TYR A 771 -4.27 25.36 -6.59
C TYR A 771 -4.15 26.19 -5.29
N TYR A 772 -3.07 26.97 -5.12
CA TYR A 772 -2.92 27.87 -3.97
C TYR A 772 -4.00 28.95 -3.94
N THR A 773 -4.22 29.63 -5.07
CA THR A 773 -5.29 30.63 -5.23
C THR A 773 -6.68 30.06 -4.96
N TYR A 774 -6.98 28.87 -5.46
CA TYR A 774 -8.23 28.18 -5.21
C TYR A 774 -8.42 27.83 -3.73
N GLY A 775 -7.37 27.37 -3.07
CA GLY A 775 -7.35 27.12 -1.63
C GLY A 775 -7.61 28.38 -0.81
N ASP A 776 -7.04 29.52 -1.19
CA ASP A 776 -7.29 30.79 -0.51
C ASP A 776 -8.74 31.28 -0.68
N TYR A 777 -9.32 31.17 -1.87
CA TYR A 777 -10.74 31.51 -2.05
C TYR A 777 -11.65 30.61 -1.22
N LYS A 778 -11.30 29.34 -1.03
CA LYS A 778 -12.00 28.44 -0.10
C LYS A 778 -11.92 28.94 1.34
N ASP A 779 -10.74 29.34 1.80
CA ASP A 779 -10.57 29.85 3.16
C ASP A 779 -11.35 31.15 3.40
N ILE A 780 -11.42 32.03 2.40
CA ILE A 780 -12.22 33.27 2.45
C ILE A 780 -13.72 32.94 2.45
N PHE A 781 -14.16 31.92 1.69
CA PHE A 781 -15.56 31.47 1.67
C PHE A 781 -15.99 30.82 2.99
N LEU A 782 -15.19 29.88 3.51
CA LEU A 782 -15.44 29.21 4.80
C LEU A 782 -15.14 30.12 6.01
N GLY A 783 -14.50 31.28 5.78
CA GLY A 783 -13.97 32.16 6.82
C GLY A 783 -13.00 31.43 7.75
N THR A 784 -12.08 30.66 7.17
CA THR A 784 -10.88 30.05 7.80
C THR A 784 -9.59 30.76 7.37
N ASP A 785 -9.68 31.86 6.62
CA ASP A 785 -8.52 32.66 6.20
C ASP A 785 -7.84 33.34 7.41
N ILE A 786 -6.50 33.25 7.43
CA ILE A 786 -5.66 33.63 8.58
C ILE A 786 -5.13 35.07 8.51
N SER A 787 -5.60 35.87 7.55
CA SER A 787 -5.18 37.27 7.42
C SER A 787 -5.84 38.19 8.46
N SER A 788 -5.19 39.30 8.76
CA SER A 788 -5.76 40.38 9.58
C SER A 788 -6.60 41.38 8.79
N ASP A 789 -6.65 41.26 7.46
CA ASP A 789 -7.33 42.20 6.55
C ASP A 789 -8.83 42.34 6.85
N GLY A 790 -9.25 43.57 7.17
CA GLY A 790 -10.64 43.91 7.46
C GLY A 790 -11.59 43.65 6.28
N TYR A 791 -11.14 43.82 5.04
CA TYR A 791 -11.99 43.53 3.87
C TYR A 791 -12.24 42.03 3.72
N ILE A 792 -11.21 41.20 3.90
CA ILE A 792 -11.33 39.72 3.89
C ILE A 792 -12.23 39.24 5.03
N LYS A 793 -12.05 39.78 6.23
CA LYS A 793 -12.90 39.45 7.39
C LYS A 793 -14.35 39.87 7.16
N ASN A 794 -14.59 41.05 6.59
CA ASN A 794 -15.93 41.51 6.25
C ASN A 794 -16.59 40.62 5.17
N ILE A 795 -15.86 40.24 4.10
CA ILE A 795 -16.35 39.28 3.09
C ILE A 795 -16.75 37.95 3.77
N SER A 796 -15.84 37.39 4.57
CA SER A 796 -16.08 36.12 5.29
C SER A 796 -17.29 36.19 6.22
N GLN A 797 -17.47 37.32 6.94
CA GLN A 797 -18.61 37.55 7.82
C GLN A 797 -19.93 37.71 7.04
N LYS A 798 -19.92 38.38 5.88
CA LYS A 798 -21.13 38.48 5.03
C LYS A 798 -21.54 37.12 4.47
N VAL A 799 -20.58 36.30 4.00
CA VAL A 799 -20.86 34.92 3.53
C VAL A 799 -21.47 34.07 4.66
N LYS A 800 -20.87 34.10 5.86
CA LYS A 800 -21.41 33.40 7.04
C LYS A 800 -22.83 33.87 7.40
N ALA A 801 -23.04 35.17 7.53
CA ALA A 801 -24.35 35.74 7.87
C ALA A 801 -25.45 35.45 6.83
N LEU A 802 -25.11 35.35 5.54
CA LEU A 802 -26.06 34.95 4.49
C LEU A 802 -26.45 33.47 4.60
N ILE A 803 -25.50 32.60 4.90
CA ILE A 803 -25.74 31.16 5.10
C ILE A 803 -26.55 30.92 6.38
N GLU A 804 -26.17 31.55 7.51
CA GLU A 804 -26.94 31.55 8.76
C GLU A 804 -28.38 32.08 8.57
N GLY A 805 -28.53 33.17 7.82
CA GLY A 805 -29.81 33.81 7.55
C GLY A 805 -30.75 32.98 6.66
N ASN A 806 -30.19 32.14 5.78
CA ASN A 806 -30.95 31.20 4.98
C ASN A 806 -31.37 29.97 5.80
N THR A 807 -30.46 29.37 6.57
CA THR A 807 -30.79 28.19 7.39
C THR A 807 -31.79 28.54 8.50
N SER A 808 -31.67 29.72 9.13
CA SER A 808 -32.60 30.18 10.18
C SER A 808 -34.05 30.31 9.72
N LYS A 809 -34.29 30.51 8.42
CA LYS A 809 -35.63 30.59 7.83
C LYS A 809 -36.24 29.23 7.48
N ALA A 810 -35.43 28.17 7.40
CA ALA A 810 -35.86 26.86 6.92
C ALA A 810 -36.28 25.91 8.05
N THR A 811 -35.69 26.02 9.25
CA THR A 811 -35.84 25.01 10.32
C THR A 811 -36.43 25.53 11.63
N GLY A 812 -36.61 26.85 11.80
CA GLY A 812 -37.28 27.43 12.98
C GLY A 812 -36.54 27.27 14.32
N HIS A 813 -35.36 26.63 14.35
CA HIS A 813 -34.50 26.48 15.52
C HIS A 813 -33.08 26.96 15.20
N LYS A 814 -32.48 27.73 16.10
CA LYS A 814 -31.10 28.19 15.97
C LYS A 814 -30.15 27.14 16.56
N GLY A 815 -29.22 26.64 15.74
CA GLY A 815 -27.93 26.16 16.26
C GLY A 815 -27.53 24.71 16.00
N GLU A 816 -27.78 24.14 14.82
CA GLU A 816 -27.03 22.96 14.37
C GLU A 816 -26.08 23.27 13.20
N ASN A 817 -24.79 23.04 13.47
CA ASN A 817 -23.65 22.97 12.56
C ASN A 817 -23.59 23.95 11.35
N LEU A 818 -23.39 25.24 11.63
CA LEU A 818 -23.01 26.23 10.61
C LEU A 818 -21.80 25.80 9.75
N ASN A 819 -20.83 25.08 10.32
CA ASN A 819 -19.61 24.68 9.63
C ASN A 819 -19.87 23.63 8.53
N SER A 820 -20.82 22.70 8.73
CA SER A 820 -21.24 21.82 7.62
C SER A 820 -21.98 22.62 6.54
N ASN A 821 -22.84 23.56 6.91
CA ASN A 821 -23.62 24.35 5.94
C ASN A 821 -22.71 25.22 5.05
N LEU A 822 -21.63 25.78 5.62
CA LEU A 822 -20.55 26.44 4.89
C LEU A 822 -19.81 25.47 3.96
N GLN A 823 -19.44 24.29 4.45
CA GLN A 823 -18.72 23.27 3.68
C GLN A 823 -19.57 22.72 2.52
N SER A 824 -20.87 22.46 2.72
CA SER A 824 -21.80 22.03 1.66
C SER A 824 -22.02 23.12 0.61
N SER A 825 -22.21 24.38 1.02
CA SER A 825 -22.40 25.50 0.08
C SER A 825 -21.12 25.81 -0.73
N TRP A 826 -19.95 25.55 -0.14
CA TRP A 826 -18.70 25.47 -0.90
C TRP A 826 -18.74 24.28 -1.87
N ASP A 827 -19.08 23.07 -1.41
CA ASP A 827 -19.00 21.83 -2.19
C ASP A 827 -19.93 21.76 -3.41
N GLU A 828 -21.04 22.51 -3.40
CA GLU A 828 -21.83 22.86 -4.59
C GLU A 828 -20.98 23.62 -5.62
N HIS A 829 -20.45 24.78 -5.24
CA HIS A 829 -19.93 25.80 -6.14
C HIS A 829 -18.45 25.64 -6.49
N LYS A 830 -17.71 24.84 -5.72
CA LYS A 830 -16.27 24.60 -5.84
C LYS A 830 -15.83 24.18 -7.25
N ARG A 831 -16.73 23.56 -8.02
CA ARG A 831 -16.48 23.12 -9.41
C ARG A 831 -16.52 24.28 -10.41
N ASP A 832 -17.35 25.31 -10.19
CA ASP A 832 -17.54 26.42 -11.12
C ASP A 832 -16.46 27.49 -10.95
N ILE A 833 -15.98 27.71 -9.72
CA ILE A 833 -14.73 28.45 -9.45
C ILE A 833 -13.60 27.85 -10.30
N TRP A 834 -13.42 26.52 -10.25
CA TRP A 834 -12.37 25.85 -11.04
C TRP A 834 -12.56 26.00 -12.55
N LYS A 835 -13.79 25.85 -13.07
CA LYS A 835 -14.09 26.13 -14.48
C LYS A 835 -13.75 27.58 -14.85
N GLY A 836 -14.10 28.56 -14.01
CA GLY A 836 -13.80 29.98 -14.20
C GLY A 836 -12.30 30.27 -14.29
N MET A 837 -11.48 29.57 -13.49
CA MET A 837 -10.01 29.62 -13.60
C MET A 837 -9.52 29.08 -14.96
N LEU A 838 -10.06 27.96 -15.46
CA LEU A 838 -9.75 27.44 -16.80
C LEU A 838 -10.17 28.41 -17.93
N CYS A 839 -11.32 29.08 -17.77
CA CYS A 839 -11.77 30.11 -18.70
C CYS A 839 -10.82 31.33 -18.72
N GLY A 840 -10.44 31.85 -17.53
CA GLY A 840 -9.54 33.01 -17.41
C GLY A 840 -8.14 32.73 -17.94
N LEU A 841 -7.62 31.51 -17.72
CA LEU A 841 -6.36 31.04 -18.29
C LEU A 841 -6.33 31.07 -19.83
N THR A 842 -7.47 30.86 -20.49
CA THR A 842 -7.58 30.85 -21.97
C THR A 842 -8.06 32.17 -22.56
N TYR A 843 -8.10 33.26 -21.79
CA TYR A 843 -8.56 34.57 -22.26
C TYR A 843 -7.80 35.04 -23.51
N ASP A 844 -6.45 35.07 -23.46
CA ASP A 844 -5.54 35.57 -24.52
C ASP A 844 -5.33 34.61 -25.72
N ILE A 845 -6.28 33.71 -25.94
CA ILE A 845 -6.29 32.72 -27.03
C ILE A 845 -7.44 33.08 -27.97
N GLN A 846 -7.10 33.59 -29.16
CA GLN A 846 -8.07 33.97 -30.18
C GLN A 846 -8.41 32.78 -31.08
N ASN A 847 -7.43 32.29 -31.84
CA ASN A 847 -7.58 31.11 -32.70
C ASN A 847 -7.65 29.81 -31.85
N GLU A 848 -8.42 28.81 -32.29
CA GLU A 848 -8.54 27.48 -31.68
C GLU A 848 -9.07 27.45 -30.22
N LYS A 849 -9.56 28.57 -29.67
CA LYS A 849 -9.97 28.70 -28.25
C LYS A 849 -10.93 27.60 -27.80
N LYS A 850 -11.95 27.27 -28.61
CA LYS A 850 -12.98 26.26 -28.29
C LYS A 850 -12.38 24.85 -28.13
N ASP A 851 -11.40 24.49 -28.96
CA ASP A 851 -10.75 23.18 -28.88
C ASP A 851 -9.73 23.12 -27.76
N ILE A 852 -9.02 24.21 -27.48
CA ILE A 852 -8.11 24.32 -26.34
C ILE A 852 -8.89 24.25 -25.03
N LEU A 853 -10.04 24.92 -24.94
CA LEU A 853 -10.98 24.80 -23.82
C LEU A 853 -11.48 23.36 -23.64
N LYS A 854 -11.96 22.68 -24.69
CA LYS A 854 -12.38 21.28 -24.60
C LYS A 854 -11.23 20.33 -24.19
N LYS A 855 -10.02 20.53 -24.73
CA LYS A 855 -8.81 19.77 -24.35
C LYS A 855 -8.48 19.98 -22.86
N LEU A 856 -8.56 21.21 -22.36
CA LEU A 856 -8.30 21.54 -20.95
C LEU A 856 -9.41 21.00 -20.03
N TYR A 857 -10.68 21.18 -20.37
CA TYR A 857 -11.80 20.69 -19.56
C TYR A 857 -11.81 19.17 -19.42
N LYS A 858 -11.55 18.44 -20.51
CA LYS A 858 -11.45 16.97 -20.50
C LYS A 858 -10.26 16.46 -19.66
N LYS A 859 -9.16 17.21 -19.60
CA LYS A 859 -7.88 16.80 -18.98
C LYS A 859 -7.68 17.29 -17.54
N TYR A 860 -8.26 18.44 -17.23
CA TYR A 860 -8.22 19.10 -15.92
C TYR A 860 -9.65 19.32 -15.41
N LYS A 861 -10.56 18.35 -15.63
CA LYS A 861 -11.86 18.27 -14.95
C LYS A 861 -11.61 18.25 -13.44
N TYR A 862 -12.56 18.79 -12.66
CA TYR A 862 -12.43 19.07 -11.22
C TYR A 862 -11.50 18.08 -10.47
N PRO A 863 -10.23 18.45 -10.19
CA PRO A 863 -9.22 17.45 -9.84
C PRO A 863 -9.36 16.89 -8.42
N CYS A 864 -9.15 15.58 -8.27
CA CYS A 864 -9.14 14.94 -6.94
C CYS A 864 -7.98 15.43 -6.07
N ASP A 865 -6.84 15.82 -6.68
CA ASP A 865 -5.74 16.42 -5.92
C ASP A 865 -5.96 17.91 -5.60
N LEU A 866 -6.78 18.65 -6.37
CA LEU A 866 -7.28 19.97 -5.98
C LEU A 866 -8.20 19.87 -4.76
N GLU A 867 -9.12 18.90 -4.75
CA GLU A 867 -10.02 18.62 -3.63
C GLU A 867 -9.24 18.39 -2.33
N THR A 868 -8.32 17.43 -2.35
CA THR A 868 -7.45 17.09 -1.21
C THR A 868 -6.53 18.24 -0.80
N PHE A 869 -5.99 18.98 -1.76
CA PHE A 869 -5.15 20.16 -1.49
C PHE A 869 -5.93 21.31 -0.85
N SER A 870 -7.20 21.51 -1.26
CA SER A 870 -8.10 22.50 -0.66
C SER A 870 -8.53 22.15 0.77
N LYS A 871 -8.43 20.88 1.18
CA LYS A 871 -8.77 20.41 2.54
C LYS A 871 -7.65 20.66 3.56
N LYS A 872 -6.48 21.13 3.13
CA LYS A 872 -5.37 21.51 4.03
C LYS A 872 -5.65 22.83 4.75
N PRO A 873 -5.26 23.01 6.03
CA PRO A 873 -5.21 24.30 6.68
C PRO A 873 -4.43 25.34 5.87
N GLN A 874 -4.90 26.59 5.81
CA GLN A 874 -4.31 27.65 4.98
C GLN A 874 -2.82 27.87 5.23
N PHE A 875 -2.40 27.85 6.51
CA PHE A 875 -0.99 27.97 6.89
C PHE A 875 -0.11 26.91 6.20
N PHE A 876 -0.54 25.65 6.14
CA PHE A 876 0.22 24.58 5.51
C PHE A 876 0.33 24.78 3.98
N ARG A 877 -0.72 25.30 3.33
CA ARG A 877 -0.63 25.74 1.92
C ARG A 877 0.43 26.83 1.75
N TRP A 878 0.36 27.92 2.51
CA TRP A 878 1.28 29.05 2.36
C TRP A 878 2.73 28.67 2.69
N PHE A 879 2.94 27.79 3.67
CA PHE A 879 4.28 27.30 4.01
C PHE A 879 4.86 26.42 2.88
N THR A 880 4.04 25.60 2.23
CA THR A 880 4.42 24.87 1.01
C THR A 880 4.75 25.83 -0.13
N GLU A 881 3.92 26.86 -0.37
CA GLU A 881 4.14 27.87 -1.40
C GLU A 881 5.45 28.63 -1.18
N TRP A 882 5.72 29.04 0.06
CA TRP A 882 6.96 29.68 0.50
C TRP A 882 8.19 28.85 0.12
N SER A 883 8.11 27.53 0.32
CA SER A 883 9.20 26.60 0.06
C SER A 883 9.43 26.39 -1.45
N GLU A 884 8.37 26.25 -2.25
CA GLU A 884 8.48 26.10 -3.72
C GLU A 884 9.08 27.37 -4.34
N ASP A 885 8.70 28.55 -3.83
CA ASP A 885 9.22 29.84 -4.28
C ASP A 885 10.66 30.09 -3.78
N TYR A 886 11.01 29.62 -2.58
CA TYR A 886 12.37 29.69 -2.06
C TYR A 886 13.33 28.85 -2.90
N CYS A 887 13.05 27.56 -3.12
CA CYS A 887 13.94 26.69 -3.90
C CYS A 887 14.11 27.18 -5.35
N ARG A 888 13.04 27.68 -5.97
CA ARG A 888 13.07 28.31 -7.30
C ARG A 888 14.01 29.53 -7.36
N ASN A 889 14.10 30.33 -6.30
CA ASN A 889 14.97 31.51 -6.27
C ASN A 889 16.38 31.20 -5.76
N TYR A 890 16.53 30.27 -4.81
CA TYR A 890 17.82 29.75 -4.34
C TYR A 890 18.64 29.19 -5.50
N LYS A 891 18.03 28.36 -6.37
CA LYS A 891 18.72 27.84 -7.55
C LYS A 891 19.27 28.95 -8.46
N LYS A 892 18.46 29.98 -8.76
CA LYS A 892 18.93 31.13 -9.57
C LYS A 892 20.13 31.84 -8.93
N GLN A 893 20.11 32.04 -7.61
CA GLN A 893 21.22 32.69 -6.90
C GLN A 893 22.47 31.79 -6.85
N LEU A 894 22.30 30.46 -6.73
CA LEU A 894 23.39 29.49 -6.77
C LEU A 894 24.03 29.39 -8.16
N ASP A 895 23.23 29.42 -9.22
CA ASP A 895 23.71 29.41 -10.60
C ASP A 895 24.51 30.70 -10.90
N ILE A 896 24.04 31.86 -10.45
CA ILE A 896 24.79 33.14 -10.51
C ILE A 896 26.10 33.05 -9.72
N LEU A 897 26.09 32.50 -8.50
CA LEU A 897 27.29 32.34 -7.68
C LEU A 897 28.34 31.46 -8.38
N LYS A 898 27.92 30.28 -8.87
CA LYS A 898 28.77 29.36 -9.63
C LYS A 898 29.34 30.02 -10.88
N GLU A 899 28.53 30.73 -11.66
CA GLU A 899 29.00 31.44 -12.86
C GLU A 899 30.11 32.44 -12.51
N LYS A 900 29.90 33.31 -11.51
CA LYS A 900 30.87 34.38 -11.16
C LYS A 900 32.12 33.86 -10.44
N CYS A 901 32.09 32.67 -9.86
CA CYS A 901 33.22 32.04 -9.17
C CYS A 901 33.94 30.93 -9.99
N SER A 902 33.36 30.51 -11.11
CA SER A 902 33.83 29.36 -11.94
C SER A 902 35.29 29.42 -12.40
N ALA A 903 35.86 30.61 -12.55
CA ALA A 903 37.21 30.84 -13.05
C ALA A 903 38.12 31.57 -12.03
N VAL A 904 37.83 31.43 -10.73
CA VAL A 904 38.71 31.94 -9.66
C VAL A 904 39.94 31.05 -9.52
N ASP A 905 41.12 31.64 -9.71
CA ASP A 905 42.42 31.04 -9.41
C ASP A 905 42.92 31.60 -8.08
N CYS A 906 43.16 30.71 -7.12
CA CYS A 906 43.54 31.10 -5.76
C CYS A 906 44.97 31.62 -5.64
N SER A 907 45.87 31.27 -6.57
CA SER A 907 47.27 31.72 -6.57
C SER A 907 47.45 33.20 -6.94
N LYS A 908 46.49 33.79 -7.69
CA LYS A 908 46.54 35.17 -8.17
C LYS A 908 46.38 36.23 -7.07
N ASP A 909 46.77 37.46 -7.38
CA ASP A 909 46.60 38.63 -6.51
C ASP A 909 45.14 38.86 -6.07
N PRO A 910 44.86 39.30 -4.82
CA PRO A 910 43.50 39.61 -4.35
C PRO A 910 42.73 40.67 -5.15
N ASN A 911 43.40 41.51 -5.94
CA ASN A 911 42.77 42.52 -6.81
C ASN A 911 42.35 41.96 -8.18
N ASP A 912 42.59 40.67 -8.45
CA ASP A 912 42.14 40.00 -9.67
C ASP A 912 40.62 40.21 -9.92
N SER A 913 40.28 40.53 -11.17
CA SER A 913 38.90 40.87 -11.57
C SER A 913 37.91 39.72 -11.35
N GLN A 914 38.36 38.47 -11.44
CA GLN A 914 37.56 37.26 -11.25
C GLN A 914 37.33 37.05 -9.74
N LYS A 915 38.37 37.20 -8.91
CA LYS A 915 38.25 37.20 -7.43
C LYS A 915 37.25 38.24 -6.93
N GLN A 916 37.33 39.48 -7.42
CA GLN A 916 36.42 40.55 -7.01
C GLN A 916 34.95 40.34 -7.47
N LYS A 917 34.73 39.72 -8.65
CA LYS A 917 33.38 39.32 -9.11
C LYS A 917 32.79 38.23 -8.23
N CYS A 918 33.56 37.19 -7.94
CA CYS A 918 33.14 36.10 -7.04
C CYS A 918 32.85 36.62 -5.62
N LYS A 919 33.73 37.47 -5.04
CA LYS A 919 33.53 38.08 -3.71
C LYS A 919 32.19 38.83 -3.59
N LYS A 920 31.80 39.59 -4.61
CA LYS A 920 30.49 40.26 -4.65
C LYS A 920 29.33 39.27 -4.73
N ALA A 921 29.45 38.21 -5.54
CA ALA A 921 28.43 37.17 -5.65
C ALA A 921 28.23 36.40 -4.33
N CYS A 922 29.32 36.02 -3.63
CA CYS A 922 29.26 35.38 -2.31
C CYS A 922 28.50 36.24 -1.28
N ALA A 923 28.72 37.56 -1.29
CA ALA A 923 28.04 38.49 -0.39
C ALA A 923 26.53 38.62 -0.71
N SER A 924 26.16 38.81 -1.97
CA SER A 924 24.74 38.89 -2.38
C SER A 924 23.97 37.59 -2.11
N PHE A 925 24.61 36.44 -2.35
CA PHE A 925 24.04 35.13 -2.03
C PHE A 925 23.76 35.00 -0.52
N LYS A 926 24.71 35.42 0.33
CA LYS A 926 24.53 35.40 1.78
C LYS A 926 23.33 36.23 2.25
N THR A 927 23.23 37.49 1.82
CA THR A 927 22.11 38.37 2.20
C THR A 927 20.75 37.85 1.72
N PHE A 928 20.70 37.22 0.54
CA PHE A 928 19.50 36.51 0.08
C PHE A 928 19.12 35.38 1.07
N VAL A 929 20.05 34.46 1.34
CA VAL A 929 19.81 33.28 2.17
C VAL A 929 19.38 33.65 3.60
N GLU A 930 20.07 34.58 4.25
CA GLU A 930 19.74 35.06 5.61
C GLU A 930 18.33 35.67 5.71
N GLY A 931 17.87 36.32 4.63
CA GLY A 931 16.53 36.93 4.56
C GLY A 931 15.40 35.91 4.49
N TRP A 932 15.60 34.79 3.79
CA TRP A 932 14.63 33.69 3.73
C TRP A 932 14.70 32.79 4.96
N LYS A 933 15.88 32.53 5.52
CA LYS A 933 16.04 31.74 6.76
C LYS A 933 15.16 32.25 7.91
N LYS A 934 15.11 33.57 8.13
CA LYS A 934 14.26 34.20 9.16
C LYS A 934 12.76 33.91 8.96
N GLN A 935 12.32 33.74 7.71
CA GLN A 935 10.93 33.40 7.37
C GLN A 935 10.68 31.89 7.55
N TYR A 936 11.69 31.05 7.31
CA TYR A 936 11.63 29.63 7.60
C TYR A 936 11.53 29.36 9.10
N ASP A 937 12.43 29.92 9.91
CA ASP A 937 12.48 29.69 11.36
C ASP A 937 11.15 30.11 12.04
N SER A 938 10.56 31.23 11.59
CA SER A 938 9.23 31.71 11.98
C SER A 938 8.11 30.69 11.71
N GLN A 939 8.06 30.14 10.48
CA GLN A 939 7.04 29.16 10.08
C GLN A 939 7.28 27.76 10.67
N LYS A 940 8.55 27.34 10.82
CA LYS A 940 8.98 26.12 11.53
C LYS A 940 8.44 26.10 12.96
N ASN A 941 8.49 27.24 13.65
CA ASN A 941 7.94 27.37 14.99
C ASN A 941 6.41 27.24 15.01
N LYS A 942 5.68 27.92 14.10
CA LYS A 942 4.22 27.75 14.00
C LYS A 942 3.80 26.32 13.63
N PHE A 943 4.52 25.67 12.72
CA PHE A 943 4.31 24.27 12.36
C PHE A 943 4.46 23.34 13.57
N ASN A 944 5.50 23.55 14.38
CA ASN A 944 5.73 22.76 15.61
C ASN A 944 4.63 22.94 16.67
N THR A 945 3.94 24.07 16.72
CA THR A 945 2.72 24.23 17.53
C THR A 945 1.56 23.44 16.92
N LEU A 946 1.21 23.72 15.66
CA LEU A 946 0.00 23.18 15.02
C LEU A 946 0.00 21.65 14.88
N LYS A 947 1.16 21.03 14.62
CA LYS A 947 1.24 19.56 14.49
C LYS A 947 0.86 18.80 15.77
N ASN A 948 0.82 19.49 16.92
CA ASN A 948 0.46 18.92 18.21
C ASN A 948 -1.03 19.12 18.58
N GLU A 949 -1.83 19.78 17.75
CA GLU A 949 -3.28 19.93 17.97
C GLU A 949 -4.04 18.64 17.61
N ASP A 950 -4.98 18.21 18.45
CA ASP A 950 -5.68 16.93 18.27
C ASP A 950 -6.60 16.89 17.03
N THR A 951 -7.09 18.04 16.59
CA THR A 951 -7.78 18.22 15.29
C THR A 951 -6.85 17.92 14.12
N ILE A 952 -5.60 18.36 14.21
CA ILE A 952 -4.58 18.19 13.19
C ILE A 952 -4.08 16.74 13.18
N LYS A 953 -3.77 16.13 14.33
CA LYS A 953 -3.40 14.69 14.43
C LYS A 953 -4.46 13.77 13.82
N LYS A 954 -5.74 14.00 14.15
CA LYS A 954 -6.88 13.21 13.63
C LYS A 954 -7.08 13.35 12.12
N THR A 955 -6.61 14.44 11.51
CA THR A 955 -6.74 14.71 10.07
C THR A 955 -5.48 14.34 9.28
N TYR A 956 -4.31 14.38 9.93
CA TYR A 956 -2.99 14.15 9.36
C TYR A 956 -2.19 13.20 10.25
N ASN A 957 -2.57 11.93 10.26
CA ASN A 957 -1.98 10.88 11.10
C ASN A 957 -0.44 10.86 10.96
N GLY A 958 0.29 11.03 12.08
CA GLY A 958 1.75 11.03 12.12
C GLY A 958 2.42 12.39 11.83
N ILE A 959 1.66 13.48 11.65
CA ILE A 959 2.22 14.83 11.47
C ILE A 959 2.97 15.32 12.71
N GLU A 960 2.58 14.89 13.91
CA GLU A 960 3.23 15.24 15.18
C GLU A 960 4.72 14.85 15.20
N HIS A 961 5.07 13.77 14.50
CA HIS A 961 6.42 13.22 14.43
C HIS A 961 7.32 13.90 13.39
N LYS A 962 6.76 14.67 12.44
CA LYS A 962 7.55 15.30 11.37
C LYS A 962 8.23 16.58 11.80
N GLU A 963 9.41 16.84 11.28
CA GLU A 963 9.98 18.19 11.23
C GLU A 963 9.34 19.04 10.12
N ALA A 964 9.47 20.35 10.25
CA ALA A 964 8.94 21.31 9.29
C ALA A 964 9.54 21.16 7.88
N HIS A 965 10.82 20.77 7.75
CA HIS A 965 11.45 20.54 6.45
C HIS A 965 10.95 19.26 5.76
N GLU A 966 10.81 18.17 6.51
CA GLU A 966 10.24 16.89 6.04
C GLU A 966 8.82 17.09 5.50
N TYR A 967 7.98 17.83 6.26
CA TYR A 967 6.64 18.19 5.84
C TYR A 967 6.62 18.94 4.49
N LEU A 968 7.52 19.91 4.30
CA LEU A 968 7.63 20.65 3.05
C LEU A 968 8.08 19.78 1.87
N VAL A 969 9.07 18.91 2.07
CA VAL A 969 9.57 17.99 1.03
C VAL A 969 8.44 17.08 0.53
N ASP A 970 7.66 16.50 1.45
CA ASP A 970 6.50 15.66 1.12
C ASP A 970 5.43 16.42 0.31
N GLU A 971 5.08 17.64 0.74
CA GLU A 971 3.99 18.43 0.14
C GLU A 971 4.35 19.02 -1.22
N CYS A 972 5.63 19.37 -1.43
CA CYS A 972 6.09 20.07 -2.62
C CYS A 972 6.24 19.18 -3.87
N LYS A 973 6.11 17.85 -3.78
CA LYS A 973 6.20 16.93 -4.94
C LYS A 973 7.45 17.20 -5.81
N GLY A 974 8.61 17.32 -5.18
CA GLY A 974 9.93 17.57 -5.79
C GLY A 974 10.32 19.05 -5.98
N GLU A 975 9.39 20.00 -5.87
CA GLU A 975 9.71 21.44 -6.07
C GLU A 975 10.48 22.06 -4.89
N CYS A 976 10.56 21.36 -3.74
CA CYS A 976 11.24 21.84 -2.52
C CYS A 976 12.46 21.01 -2.12
N ASP A 977 13.01 20.21 -3.04
CA ASP A 977 14.14 19.31 -2.74
C ASP A 977 15.40 20.04 -2.21
N CYS A 978 15.51 21.37 -2.41
CA CYS A 978 16.59 22.15 -1.81
C CYS A 978 16.53 22.17 -0.27
N ILE A 979 15.33 22.12 0.32
CA ILE A 979 15.08 22.17 1.77
C ILE A 979 15.26 20.81 2.46
N LYS A 980 15.51 19.74 1.69
CA LYS A 980 15.61 18.37 2.18
C LYS A 980 16.85 18.10 3.05
N ASP A 981 17.99 18.68 2.68
CA ASP A 981 19.27 18.35 3.31
C ASP A 981 19.50 19.22 4.56
N LYS A 982 19.88 18.58 5.68
CA LYS A 982 20.43 19.27 6.86
C LYS A 982 21.86 19.75 6.61
N THR A 983 22.27 20.84 7.27
CA THR A 983 23.60 21.45 7.06
C THR A 983 24.72 20.53 7.54
N GLU A 984 25.85 20.56 6.82
CA GLU A 984 27.10 19.90 7.22
C GLU A 984 28.02 20.83 8.06
N TYR A 985 27.64 22.09 8.27
CA TYR A 985 28.49 23.10 8.92
C TYR A 985 28.34 23.21 10.45
N ASP A 986 27.25 22.70 11.04
CA ASP A 986 27.03 22.66 12.49
C ASP A 986 26.99 21.20 12.98
N ALA A 987 27.82 20.89 13.97
CA ALA A 987 27.88 19.58 14.62
C ALA A 987 26.57 19.17 15.33
N ASN A 988 25.65 20.10 15.58
CA ASN A 988 24.32 19.82 16.13
C ASN A 988 23.21 19.65 15.08
N GLY A 989 23.48 19.88 13.78
CA GLY A 989 22.60 19.49 12.66
C GLY A 989 21.17 20.04 12.67
N ASN A 990 20.87 21.12 13.39
CA ASN A 990 19.50 21.64 13.58
C ASN A 990 18.98 22.56 12.45
N ASP A 991 19.84 22.84 11.47
CA ASP A 991 19.62 23.78 10.36
C ASP A 991 19.73 23.09 8.99
N LEU A 992 19.31 23.78 7.93
CA LEU A 992 19.28 23.21 6.57
C LEU A 992 20.46 23.68 5.72
N LYS A 993 20.99 22.78 4.87
CA LYS A 993 22.09 23.00 3.92
C LYS A 993 21.80 24.13 2.91
N VAL A 994 20.53 24.35 2.60
CA VAL A 994 20.09 25.49 1.78
C VAL A 994 20.38 26.84 2.43
N PHE A 995 20.52 26.88 3.77
CA PHE A 995 20.89 28.08 4.50
C PHE A 995 22.41 28.26 4.68
N ASP A 996 23.23 27.38 4.07
CA ASP A 996 24.69 27.47 4.09
C ASP A 996 25.19 28.71 3.34
N THR A 997 26.03 29.53 3.99
CA THR A 997 26.60 30.75 3.41
C THR A 997 28.11 30.86 3.69
N PRO A 998 28.99 30.45 2.76
CA PRO A 998 28.73 29.95 1.41
C PRO A 998 28.21 28.50 1.37
N PRO A 999 27.54 28.08 0.27
CA PRO A 999 27.14 26.69 0.08
C PRO A 999 28.39 25.83 -0.17
N LYS A 1000 28.38 24.58 0.33
CA LYS A 1000 29.56 23.66 0.32
C LYS A 1000 30.30 23.60 -1.03
N GLU A 1001 29.57 23.50 -2.13
CA GLU A 1001 30.12 23.44 -3.50
C GLU A 1001 30.89 24.70 -3.95
N GLN A 1002 30.74 25.82 -3.25
CA GLN A 1002 31.45 27.09 -3.50
C GLN A 1002 32.20 27.58 -2.26
N LYS A 1003 32.37 26.72 -1.24
CA LYS A 1003 33.08 27.05 0.00
C LYS A 1003 34.50 27.49 -0.28
N ASP A 1004 35.28 26.64 -0.94
CA ASP A 1004 36.69 26.92 -1.24
C ASP A 1004 36.84 28.17 -2.11
N ASN A 1005 35.95 28.38 -3.09
CA ASN A 1005 35.93 29.59 -3.93
C ASN A 1005 35.65 30.86 -3.11
N CYS A 1006 34.60 30.86 -2.27
CA CYS A 1006 34.25 32.02 -1.45
C CYS A 1006 35.23 32.27 -0.30
N GLU A 1007 35.91 31.24 0.23
CA GLU A 1007 37.03 31.42 1.17
C GLU A 1007 38.30 31.92 0.47
N CYS A 1008 38.60 31.40 -0.72
CA CYS A 1008 39.77 31.75 -1.52
C CYS A 1008 39.83 33.25 -1.87
N VAL A 1009 38.68 33.87 -2.16
CA VAL A 1009 38.59 35.33 -2.39
C VAL A 1009 38.64 36.19 -1.11
N LEU A 1010 38.82 35.55 0.05
CA LEU A 1010 39.02 36.18 1.36
C LEU A 1010 40.42 35.92 1.95
N ARG A 1011 41.17 34.92 1.46
CA ARG A 1011 42.53 34.62 1.93
C ARG A 1011 43.56 35.63 1.40
N LYS A 1012 44.48 36.05 2.29
CA LYS A 1012 45.73 36.77 1.94
C LYS A 1012 46.88 35.76 1.84
N LYS A 1013 48.02 36.15 1.25
CA LYS A 1013 49.25 35.33 1.21
C LYS A 1013 49.77 35.00 2.62
N SER A 1014 50.53 33.90 2.72
CA SER A 1014 51.35 33.60 3.90
C SER A 1014 52.52 34.59 4.00
N ALA A 1015 52.80 35.12 5.20
CA ALA A 1015 53.85 36.11 5.42
C ALA A 1015 55.27 35.58 5.10
N CYS A 1016 55.47 34.26 5.11
CA CYS A 1016 56.79 33.63 4.91
C CYS A 1016 57.38 33.79 3.50
N GLU A 1017 56.60 34.19 2.48
CA GLU A 1017 57.11 34.42 1.13
C GLU A 1017 57.55 35.87 0.85
N ASN A 1018 57.19 36.83 1.72
CA ASN A 1018 57.30 38.25 1.42
C ASN A 1018 58.49 38.97 2.11
N ASN A 1019 59.19 38.34 3.06
CA ASN A 1019 60.17 38.98 3.96
C ASN A 1019 59.65 40.18 4.77
N GLU A 1020 58.33 40.33 4.92
CA GLU A 1020 57.70 41.39 5.71
C GLU A 1020 57.69 41.02 7.20
N VAL A 1021 58.41 41.78 8.02
CA VAL A 1021 58.27 41.73 9.49
C VAL A 1021 56.99 42.47 9.86
N PRO A 1022 56.03 41.86 10.60
CA PRO A 1022 54.79 42.54 10.97
C PRO A 1022 55.04 43.79 11.82
N GLU A 1023 54.32 44.87 11.51
CA GLU A 1023 54.42 46.14 12.25
C GLU A 1023 54.13 45.93 13.74
N GLY A 1024 55.03 46.41 14.62
CA GLY A 1024 54.84 46.39 16.07
C GLY A 1024 55.95 45.74 16.92
N ARG A 1025 57.11 45.37 16.35
CA ARG A 1025 58.30 44.96 17.13
C ARG A 1025 59.59 45.60 16.59
N THR A 1026 60.48 45.96 17.51
CA THR A 1026 61.75 46.65 17.24
C THR A 1026 62.97 45.73 17.41
N GLN A 1027 64.14 46.28 17.07
CA GLN A 1027 65.45 45.64 17.06
C GLN A 1027 65.86 45.08 18.45
N PHE A 1028 66.31 43.82 18.47
CA PHE A 1028 66.41 42.93 19.64
C PHE A 1028 65.04 42.57 20.26
N GLN A 1029 64.57 41.31 20.26
CA GLN A 1029 65.26 40.02 20.09
C GLN A 1029 64.64 39.16 18.96
N MET A 1030 65.31 38.06 18.62
CA MET A 1030 64.92 37.02 17.66
C MET A 1030 64.95 37.37 16.17
N THR A 1031 66.09 37.04 15.56
CA THR A 1031 66.29 36.93 14.11
C THR A 1031 65.48 35.78 13.51
N CYS A 1032 65.44 35.69 12.17
CA CYS A 1032 64.83 34.54 11.46
C CYS A 1032 65.54 33.19 11.73
N ALA A 1033 66.71 33.17 12.36
CA ALA A 1033 67.32 31.94 12.88
C ALA A 1033 66.64 31.48 14.18
N GLU A 1034 66.29 32.41 15.07
CA GLU A 1034 65.67 32.09 16.36
C GLU A 1034 64.20 31.68 16.21
N LEU A 1035 63.46 32.24 15.23
CA LEU A 1035 62.13 31.73 14.85
C LEU A 1035 62.16 30.26 14.36
N LYS A 1036 63.29 29.77 13.82
CA LYS A 1036 63.47 28.35 13.49
C LYS A 1036 63.76 27.47 14.72
N SER A 1037 64.16 28.05 15.85
CA SER A 1037 64.30 27.34 17.13
C SER A 1037 63.07 27.44 18.04
N GLU A 1038 62.39 28.60 18.11
CA GLU A 1038 61.28 28.78 19.07
C GLU A 1038 60.01 28.02 18.67
N TYR A 1039 59.83 27.67 17.39
CA TYR A 1039 58.76 26.77 16.94
C TYR A 1039 58.87 25.36 17.57
N ALA A 1040 60.01 25.02 18.19
CA ALA A 1040 60.15 23.80 18.99
C ALA A 1040 59.66 23.95 20.43
N ASN A 1041 59.76 25.13 21.07
CA ASN A 1041 59.63 25.27 22.53
C ASN A 1041 59.20 26.67 23.05
N SER A 1042 57.89 26.98 23.06
CA SER A 1042 57.27 27.68 24.21
C SER A 1042 55.75 27.52 24.28
N LYS A 1043 55.18 27.62 25.49
CA LYS A 1043 53.72 27.62 25.77
C LYS A 1043 53.42 28.56 26.96
N ASN A 1044 52.30 29.29 26.87
CA ASN A 1044 51.54 29.95 27.97
C ASN A 1044 52.15 31.17 28.73
N LYS A 1045 51.42 32.31 28.76
CA LYS A 1045 50.68 32.86 29.96
C LYS A 1045 50.00 34.24 29.69
N ASN A 1046 49.26 34.80 30.68
CA ASN A 1046 48.09 35.72 30.53
C ASN A 1046 48.14 37.05 31.36
N ILE A 1047 47.06 37.88 31.24
CA ILE A 1047 46.55 39.04 32.08
C ILE A 1047 46.75 40.45 31.46
N GLY A 1048 45.84 41.46 31.54
CA GLY A 1048 44.42 41.55 32.00
C GLY A 1048 43.90 42.98 32.38
N ILE A 1049 42.59 43.12 32.71
CA ILE A 1049 41.84 44.29 33.30
C ILE A 1049 41.34 45.42 32.32
N TYR A 1050 40.25 46.14 32.69
CA TYR A 1050 39.29 46.94 31.87
C TYR A 1050 38.95 48.34 32.50
N PRO A 1051 38.42 49.41 31.80
CA PRO A 1051 37.01 49.48 31.27
C PRO A 1051 36.65 50.48 30.10
N LYS A 1052 35.33 50.51 29.72
CA LYS A 1052 34.55 51.46 28.86
C LYS A 1052 34.71 51.50 27.31
N GLY A 1053 33.59 51.36 26.58
CA GLY A 1053 33.30 52.15 25.35
C GLY A 1053 32.87 51.43 24.04
N ASN A 1054 31.62 51.62 23.60
CA ASN A 1054 31.07 51.41 22.24
C ASN A 1054 31.18 50.02 21.56
N ASP A 1055 30.89 49.95 20.25
CA ASP A 1055 30.02 48.92 19.64
C ASP A 1055 30.74 47.82 18.81
N THR A 1056 30.02 46.70 18.61
CA THR A 1056 30.24 45.56 17.71
C THR A 1056 31.26 44.45 18.04
N SER A 1057 30.73 43.22 18.12
CA SER A 1057 31.26 41.92 17.61
C SER A 1057 31.58 40.76 18.58
N PHE A 1058 31.05 39.58 18.21
CA PHE A 1058 31.38 38.16 18.51
C PHE A 1058 31.62 37.60 19.95
N PHE A 1059 30.76 36.61 20.33
CA PHE A 1059 31.04 35.25 20.87
C PHE A 1059 32.32 34.95 21.72
N ASN A 1060 32.32 34.15 22.81
CA ASN A 1060 31.31 33.42 23.62
C ASN A 1060 31.99 32.78 24.89
N LYS A 1061 31.23 32.10 25.78
CA LYS A 1061 31.55 30.98 26.74
C LYS A 1061 33.03 30.54 26.97
N SER A 1062 33.54 30.11 28.14
CA SER A 1062 32.94 29.46 29.35
C SER A 1062 33.98 29.31 30.50
N ASN A 1063 33.56 28.79 31.67
CA ASN A 1063 34.37 28.30 32.81
C ASN A 1063 33.74 27.00 33.41
N LEU A 1064 34.32 26.15 34.27
CA LEU A 1064 35.72 25.71 34.57
C LEU A 1064 35.67 24.47 35.54
N ILE A 1065 36.57 23.48 35.39
CA ILE A 1065 37.10 22.56 36.46
C ILE A 1065 36.10 21.54 37.10
N GLY A 1066 36.50 20.33 37.57
CA GLY A 1066 37.86 19.79 37.82
C GLY A 1066 37.98 18.24 37.79
N LEU A 1067 39.16 17.73 38.17
CA LEU A 1067 39.64 16.35 37.91
C LEU A 1067 40.43 15.74 39.09
N GLY A 1068 40.45 14.40 39.17
CA GLY A 1068 41.41 13.59 39.93
C GLY A 1068 40.91 12.15 40.18
N ALA A 1069 41.74 11.09 40.18
CA ALA A 1069 43.15 10.98 39.80
C ALA A 1069 43.60 9.50 39.59
N GLN A 1070 44.46 9.24 38.59
CA GLN A 1070 45.50 8.16 38.54
C GLN A 1070 45.05 6.66 38.56
N TRP A 1071 45.80 5.65 38.07
CA TRP A 1071 47.13 5.62 37.42
C TRP A 1071 47.34 4.42 36.44
N LYS A 1072 48.21 4.66 35.44
CA LYS A 1072 49.16 3.75 34.74
C LYS A 1072 48.76 2.50 33.91
N LYS A 1073 49.33 2.53 32.69
CA LYS A 1073 50.04 1.48 31.92
C LYS A 1073 49.26 0.40 31.14
N ASN A 1074 49.26 0.62 29.82
CA ASN A 1074 49.59 -0.43 28.84
C ASN A 1074 51.09 -0.82 28.94
N ASN A 1075 51.47 -1.89 28.22
CA ASN A 1075 52.48 -1.77 27.17
C ASN A 1075 51.73 -1.78 25.83
#